data_AF-A0A671ERY9-F1
#
_entry.id   AF-A0A671ERY9-F1
#
_cell.length_a   1.000
_cell.length_b   1.000
_cell.length_c   1.000
_cell.angle_alpha   90.00
_cell.angle_beta   90.00
_cell.angle_gamma   90.00
#
_symmetry.space_group_name_H-M   'P 1'
#
loop_
_entity.id
_entity.type
_entity.pdbx_description
1 polymer ?
#
loop_
_entity_poly.entity_id
_entity_poly.type
_entity_poly.pdbx_seq_one_letter_code
_entity_poly.pdbx_strand_id
1 'polypeptide(L)'
;MTAGPVLFYLLIFGKYFSHGSGQDVNCSLGYFPCGNITKCLPQLLHCNGVDDCGNQADENNCGDNNGWSLQLDKYLTYNYTMTFPYSFDAETSECPFHFFLFITLPFLVPHCPHFLLPPLYSVVGSVPMQCLCRGLELGCDETKLRAVPSVSSNVTVMSLQWNLLRKLPPNGFEKYHDLQKLCLQNNKIRSISIYAFRGLYNLTKLYLSDNRITFLKPGVFEDLHKLEWLIIEDNHLSRISPLTFYGLNSLILLALMNNVLTRLPDKPLCQHMPRLHWLDFEGNHIHNLRNLTFISCSGLTTLRMKRNKINHIKENAFAPLQKLHELDLGSNKIENLSPHVFKNLKELSKLNLSYNPIQKIQANQFDYLIKLNSLSLEGIEISNIQQRMFRPLLNLSHIYFKKFQYCGYAPHVRSCKPNTDGISSLENLLANVIQRVFVWVVSSVTCFGNIFVICMRPYIRSENKLHAMSIMSLCCADCLMGIYLFVIGAFDLKFRGEYNKHAQLWMESVHCQLVGSLAILSTEVSVLLLTFLTLEKYICIVYPFRCLRPRKCRTITVLILIWIIGFIVAFVPLSNKEIFKNYYGTNGVCFPLHSEDTESIGAQIYSVAIFLGVNLAAFIIIVFSYGSMFYSVHQSAITATEIRNQIKKEMILAKRFFFIVFTDALCWIPIFVLKFLSLLQVEIPGTITSWVVIFILPINSALNPILYTLTTRPFKEMIHKLWYNYRQRPIDSKGSQKTYAPSSFIWVEMWPLQEMPPKLMKPAFFTDPYDLSLISQSTRLNSYS
;
A
#
# COMPACT_ATOMS: atom_id res chain seq x y z
N MET A 1 11.92 -33.76 14.95
CA MET A 1 10.92 -33.06 15.79
C MET A 1 11.45 -31.64 16.03
N THR A 2 10.58 -30.72 16.47
CA THR A 2 10.90 -29.32 16.84
C THR A 2 11.69 -28.48 15.81
N ALA A 3 11.04 -28.18 14.68
CA ALA A 3 11.41 -27.07 13.78
C ALA A 3 10.13 -26.44 13.16
N GLY A 4 9.07 -26.32 13.98
CA GLY A 4 7.70 -26.06 13.53
C GLY A 4 7.13 -24.64 13.71
N PRO A 5 7.51 -23.83 14.74
CA PRO A 5 6.78 -22.59 15.02
C PRO A 5 7.43 -21.29 14.48
N VAL A 6 8.65 -21.33 13.95
CA VAL A 6 9.42 -20.11 13.64
C VAL A 6 8.75 -19.25 12.55
N LEU A 7 8.18 -19.88 11.50
CA LEU A 7 7.57 -19.14 10.39
C LEU A 7 6.22 -18.49 10.77
N PHE A 8 5.44 -19.15 11.63
CA PHE A 8 4.15 -18.62 12.09
C PHE A 8 4.35 -17.44 13.05
N TYR A 9 5.41 -17.48 13.86
CA TYR A 9 5.81 -16.32 14.68
C TYR A 9 6.32 -15.15 13.84
N LEU A 10 7.03 -15.35 12.72
CA LEU A 10 7.54 -14.24 11.90
C LEU A 10 6.45 -13.37 11.27
N LEU A 11 5.33 -13.97 10.84
CA LEU A 11 4.17 -13.21 10.33
C LEU A 11 3.42 -12.42 11.42
N ILE A 12 3.56 -12.83 12.68
CA ILE A 12 3.00 -12.10 13.84
C ILE A 12 3.98 -11.02 14.34
N PHE A 13 5.29 -11.31 14.35
CA PHE A 13 6.33 -10.37 14.74
C PHE A 13 6.47 -9.17 13.78
N GLY A 14 6.14 -9.33 12.49
CA GLY A 14 6.04 -8.22 11.55
C GLY A 14 5.02 -7.14 11.94
N LYS A 15 4.04 -7.48 12.80
CA LYS A 15 3.07 -6.52 13.36
C LYS A 15 3.51 -5.93 14.70
N TYR A 16 4.49 -6.53 15.38
CA TYR A 16 4.91 -6.18 16.74
C TYR A 16 6.19 -5.34 16.83
N PHE A 17 6.96 -5.21 15.74
CA PHE A 17 8.15 -4.34 15.68
C PHE A 17 7.92 -2.99 14.96
N SER A 18 6.67 -2.58 14.78
CA SER A 18 6.32 -1.23 14.29
C SER A 18 6.08 -0.21 15.41
N HIS A 19 6.06 -0.63 16.69
CA HIS A 19 6.20 0.28 17.82
C HIS A 19 7.63 0.22 18.35
N GLY A 20 8.48 1.14 17.88
CA GLY A 20 9.49 1.70 18.75
C GLY A 20 8.78 2.34 19.96
N SER A 21 9.39 2.26 21.14
CA SER A 21 8.75 2.63 22.41
C SER A 21 8.42 4.12 22.53
N GLY A 22 7.27 4.51 21.99
CA GLY A 22 6.43 5.58 22.51
C GLY A 22 5.26 4.92 23.25
N GLN A 23 4.90 5.44 24.42
CA GLN A 23 3.61 5.08 25.03
C GLN A 23 2.51 5.69 24.14
N ASP A 24 1.56 4.90 23.68
CA ASP A 24 0.36 5.44 23.03
C ASP A 24 -0.46 6.19 24.09
N VAL A 25 -0.32 7.51 24.10
CA VAL A 25 -1.03 8.40 25.03
C VAL A 25 -2.46 8.54 24.52
N ASN A 26 -3.36 7.72 25.09
CA ASN A 26 -4.77 7.74 24.75
C ASN A 26 -5.44 9.02 25.29
N CYS A 27 -5.51 10.06 24.46
CA CYS A 27 -6.21 11.30 24.77
C CYS A 27 -7.74 11.12 24.63
N SER A 28 -8.50 11.84 25.45
CA SER A 28 -9.97 11.90 25.36
C SER A 28 -10.45 12.60 24.08
N LEU A 29 -11.68 12.30 23.63
CA LEU A 29 -12.24 12.91 22.42
C LEU A 29 -12.13 14.45 22.43
N GLY A 30 -11.63 15.01 21.32
CA GLY A 30 -11.37 16.45 21.17
C GLY A 30 -9.94 16.87 21.54
N TYR A 31 -9.08 15.95 21.96
CA TYR A 31 -7.67 16.19 22.28
C TYR A 31 -6.75 15.26 21.46
N PHE A 32 -5.53 15.72 21.14
CA PHE A 32 -4.50 14.95 20.45
C PHE A 32 -3.19 14.87 21.28
N PRO A 33 -2.39 13.80 21.14
CA PRO A 33 -1.13 13.66 21.86
C PRO A 33 0.01 14.44 21.18
N CYS A 34 0.89 15.06 21.98
CA CYS A 34 2.11 15.72 21.52
C CYS A 34 3.23 14.74 21.10
N GLY A 35 2.93 13.84 20.16
CA GLY A 35 3.81 12.75 19.77
C GLY A 35 4.06 11.79 20.94
N ASN A 36 5.34 11.54 21.26
CA ASN A 36 5.74 10.63 22.35
C ASN A 36 5.65 11.25 23.76
N ILE A 37 5.06 12.43 23.93
CA ILE A 37 4.91 13.11 25.23
C ILE A 37 3.51 12.83 25.79
N THR A 38 3.39 12.57 27.09
CA THR A 38 2.12 12.39 27.84
C THR A 38 1.22 13.63 27.91
N LYS A 39 1.50 14.67 27.10
CA LYS A 39 0.73 15.91 27.02
C LYS A 39 -0.31 15.78 25.91
N CYS A 40 -1.58 15.81 26.30
CA CYS A 40 -2.70 15.96 25.38
C CYS A 40 -3.05 17.45 25.23
N LEU A 41 -3.16 17.94 24.00
CA LEU A 41 -3.64 19.29 23.68
C LEU A 41 -5.03 19.26 23.05
N PRO A 42 -5.89 20.28 23.27
CA PRO A 42 -7.14 20.42 22.53
C PRO A 42 -6.86 20.45 21.03
N GLN A 43 -7.66 19.76 20.23
CA GLN A 43 -7.46 19.63 18.77
C GLN A 43 -7.60 20.96 18.00
N LEU A 44 -8.02 22.03 18.68
CA LEU A 44 -7.99 23.41 18.18
C LEU A 44 -6.56 23.99 18.08
N LEU A 45 -5.59 23.41 18.81
CA LEU A 45 -4.17 23.82 18.83
C LEU A 45 -3.31 23.00 17.86
N HIS A 46 -3.89 22.00 17.17
CA HIS A 46 -3.19 21.30 16.10
C HIS A 46 -3.15 22.20 14.86
N CYS A 47 -1.99 22.41 14.26
CA CYS A 47 -1.80 23.19 13.03
C CYS A 47 -2.19 24.68 13.17
N ASN A 48 -1.87 25.30 14.29
CA ASN A 48 -2.12 26.73 14.54
C ASN A 48 -0.89 27.62 14.23
N GLY A 49 0.26 27.03 13.90
CA GLY A 49 1.51 27.73 13.62
C GLY A 49 2.33 28.11 14.86
N VAL A 50 1.98 27.58 16.03
CA VAL A 50 2.61 27.80 17.34
C VAL A 50 3.00 26.44 17.92
N ASP A 51 4.23 26.29 18.41
CA ASP A 51 4.69 25.06 19.06
C ASP A 51 4.17 24.99 20.51
N ASP A 52 2.89 24.66 20.65
CA ASP A 52 2.21 24.43 21.92
C ASP A 52 2.64 23.11 22.57
N CYS A 53 3.15 22.15 21.80
CA CYS A 53 3.69 20.89 22.27
C CYS A 53 5.13 21.00 22.84
N GLY A 54 5.91 21.98 22.39
CA GLY A 54 7.34 22.12 22.69
C GLY A 54 8.25 21.16 21.93
N ASN A 55 7.71 20.48 20.91
CA ASN A 55 8.42 19.52 20.05
C ASN A 55 7.88 19.53 18.60
N GLN A 56 7.05 20.50 18.23
CA GLN A 56 6.40 20.65 16.92
C GLN A 56 5.54 19.46 16.46
N ALA A 57 5.15 18.54 17.36
CA ALA A 57 4.29 17.41 17.00
C ALA A 57 2.85 17.83 16.64
N ASP A 58 2.41 18.96 17.17
CA ASP A 58 1.19 19.70 16.85
C ASP A 58 1.17 20.31 15.44
N GLU A 59 2.33 20.61 14.86
CA GLU A 59 2.48 21.12 13.49
C GLU A 59 2.81 20.01 12.47
N ASN A 60 2.88 18.75 12.91
CA ASN A 60 3.15 17.61 12.06
C ASN A 60 1.86 16.95 11.55
N ASN A 61 1.88 16.49 10.30
CA ASN A 61 0.72 15.89 9.60
C ASN A 61 -0.51 16.79 9.43
N CYS A 62 -0.32 18.10 9.54
CA CYS A 62 -1.29 19.10 9.09
C CYS A 62 -1.68 18.87 7.63
N GLY A 63 -2.96 18.53 7.42
CA GLY A 63 -3.59 18.61 6.11
C GLY A 63 -3.63 20.05 5.61
N ASP A 64 -3.93 20.25 4.32
CA ASP A 64 -4.03 21.58 3.71
C ASP A 64 -5.27 22.35 4.20
N ASN A 65 -5.25 22.75 5.47
CA ASN A 65 -6.36 23.36 6.20
C ASN A 65 -6.45 24.89 6.01
N ASN A 66 -5.56 25.46 5.20
CA ASN A 66 -5.37 26.91 5.02
C ASN A 66 -6.43 27.60 4.13
N GLY A 67 -7.69 27.15 4.19
CA GLY A 67 -8.78 27.62 3.33
C GLY A 67 -10.02 28.00 4.14
N TRP A 68 -10.94 28.72 3.50
CA TRP A 68 -12.28 28.95 4.04
C TRP A 68 -13.01 27.64 4.39
N SER A 69 -12.56 26.51 3.85
CA SER A 69 -12.95 25.17 4.27
C SER A 69 -12.87 24.95 5.77
N LEU A 70 -11.80 25.33 6.49
CA LEU A 70 -11.75 25.07 7.94
C LEU A 70 -12.75 25.92 8.73
N GLN A 71 -13.11 27.08 8.20
CA GLN A 71 -14.06 28.01 8.80
C GLN A 71 -15.51 27.63 8.48
N LEU A 72 -15.73 27.10 7.27
CA LEU A 72 -17.00 26.51 6.83
C LEU A 72 -17.23 25.14 7.44
N ASP A 73 -16.22 24.27 7.53
CA ASP A 73 -16.25 22.98 8.22
C ASP A 73 -16.42 23.18 9.71
N LYS A 74 -15.74 24.14 10.37
CA LYS A 74 -16.12 24.52 11.74
C LYS A 74 -17.59 24.93 11.84
N TYR A 75 -18.16 25.63 10.84
CA TYR A 75 -19.58 26.00 10.84
C TYR A 75 -20.54 24.84 10.49
N LEU A 76 -20.14 23.94 9.60
CA LEU A 76 -20.89 22.79 9.11
C LEU A 76 -20.85 21.67 10.14
N THR A 77 -19.67 21.31 10.65
CA THR A 77 -19.51 20.42 11.81
C THR A 77 -20.30 20.96 13.00
N TYR A 78 -20.25 22.26 13.36
CA TYR A 78 -21.06 22.80 14.46
C TYR A 78 -22.58 22.74 14.22
N ASN A 79 -23.04 22.65 12.97
CA ASN A 79 -24.46 22.42 12.63
C ASN A 79 -24.82 20.93 12.40
N TYR A 80 -23.87 20.07 12.04
CA TYR A 80 -24.04 18.62 11.95
C TYR A 80 -23.90 17.94 13.31
N THR A 81 -23.11 18.48 14.25
CA THR A 81 -23.07 18.01 15.65
C THR A 81 -24.32 18.41 16.45
N MET A 82 -25.33 19.02 15.81
CA MET A 82 -26.70 19.08 16.32
C MET A 82 -27.50 17.79 16.04
N THR A 83 -26.93 16.76 15.39
CA THR A 83 -27.33 15.37 15.69
C THR A 83 -26.52 14.86 16.89
N PHE A 84 -27.15 14.97 18.07
CA PHE A 84 -26.85 14.26 19.31
C PHE A 84 -25.39 14.13 19.79
N PRO A 85 -24.99 14.97 20.75
CA PRO A 85 -24.09 14.60 21.84
C PRO A 85 -24.91 14.30 23.10
N TYR A 86 -25.62 13.18 23.11
CA TYR A 86 -25.94 12.49 24.36
C TYR A 86 -25.63 11.01 24.18
N SER A 87 -24.72 10.53 25.02
CA SER A 87 -24.54 9.12 25.29
C SER A 87 -25.88 8.52 25.70
N PHE A 88 -26.15 7.32 25.19
CA PHE A 88 -27.07 6.40 25.85
C PHE A 88 -26.35 5.82 27.08
N ASP A 89 -26.12 6.65 28.09
CA ASP A 89 -25.76 6.16 29.41
C ASP A 89 -27.03 5.55 30.00
N ALA A 90 -27.12 4.23 29.86
CA ALA A 90 -28.13 3.42 30.50
C ALA A 90 -27.82 3.29 32.01
N GLU A 91 -27.83 4.41 32.73
CA GLU A 91 -27.91 4.40 34.18
C GLU A 91 -29.36 4.18 34.60
N THR A 92 -29.62 2.93 34.95
CA THR A 92 -30.85 2.44 35.54
C THR A 92 -31.18 3.21 36.82
N SER A 93 -32.25 4.03 36.78
CA SER A 93 -32.95 4.39 38.02
C SER A 93 -33.67 3.13 38.54
N GLU A 94 -33.12 2.55 39.59
CA GLU A 94 -33.56 1.28 40.18
C GLU A 94 -35.03 1.31 40.60
N CYS A 95 -35.83 0.35 40.13
CA CYS A 95 -37.01 -0.11 40.84
C CYS A 95 -36.63 -1.36 41.64
N PRO A 96 -36.68 -1.35 42.98
CA PRO A 96 -36.26 -2.50 43.77
C PRO A 96 -37.25 -3.66 43.64
N PHE A 97 -36.76 -4.81 43.17
CA PHE A 97 -37.45 -6.08 43.31
C PHE A 97 -37.54 -6.45 44.79
N HIS A 98 -38.76 -6.67 45.29
CA HIS A 98 -38.96 -7.50 46.47
C HIS A 98 -40.10 -8.49 46.23
N PHE A 99 -39.79 -9.78 46.35
CA PHE A 99 -40.76 -10.87 46.39
C PHE A 99 -41.74 -10.67 47.56
N PHE A 100 -43.03 -10.86 47.33
CA PHE A 100 -43.87 -11.77 48.13
C PHE A 100 -45.20 -12.12 47.40
N LEU A 101 -45.96 -13.04 47.98
CA LEU A 101 -46.88 -13.96 47.32
C LEU A 101 -48.37 -13.51 47.38
N PHE A 102 -49.14 -13.92 46.36
CA PHE A 102 -50.59 -14.28 46.38
C PHE A 102 -51.75 -13.25 46.35
N ILE A 103 -52.76 -13.64 45.55
CA ILE A 103 -54.24 -13.44 45.67
C ILE A 103 -54.95 -12.28 44.91
N THR A 104 -55.57 -12.68 43.78
CA THR A 104 -56.86 -12.29 43.14
C THR A 104 -57.34 -10.84 42.95
N LEU A 105 -57.49 -10.46 41.65
CA LEU A 105 -58.69 -9.87 40.98
C LEU A 105 -59.34 -8.55 41.51
N PRO A 106 -60.10 -7.81 40.68
CA PRO A 106 -59.85 -6.38 40.41
C PRO A 106 -60.84 -5.45 41.15
N PHE A 107 -60.71 -4.12 41.00
CA PHE A 107 -61.77 -3.19 40.55
C PHE A 107 -61.31 -1.70 40.53
N LEU A 108 -61.96 -0.93 39.64
CA LEU A 108 -62.01 0.53 39.40
C LEU A 108 -61.07 1.58 40.09
N VAL A 109 -60.54 2.44 39.22
CA VAL A 109 -60.15 3.89 39.28
C VAL A 109 -61.29 4.79 39.87
N PRO A 110 -61.13 6.08 40.32
CA PRO A 110 -59.96 7.01 40.46
C PRO A 110 -59.81 7.73 41.85
N HIS A 111 -58.71 8.47 42.08
CA HIS A 111 -58.71 9.95 42.35
C HIS A 111 -57.32 10.51 42.76
N CYS A 112 -56.91 11.62 42.13
CA CYS A 112 -55.93 12.59 42.64
C CYS A 112 -56.65 13.90 42.96
N PRO A 113 -56.16 14.67 43.96
CA PRO A 113 -56.32 16.13 43.90
C PRO A 113 -55.09 16.96 44.32
N HIS A 114 -54.77 17.96 43.47
CA HIS A 114 -54.30 19.34 43.77
C HIS A 114 -53.06 19.64 44.65
N PHE A 115 -52.12 20.43 44.10
CA PHE A 115 -51.91 21.90 44.28
C PHE A 115 -50.69 22.35 43.41
N LEU A 116 -50.77 23.14 42.32
CA LEU A 116 -50.98 24.61 42.14
C LEU A 116 -49.79 25.50 42.64
N LEU A 117 -49.16 26.44 41.88
CA LEU A 117 -49.33 26.85 40.47
C LEU A 117 -48.05 27.13 39.58
N PRO A 118 -47.49 28.35 39.29
CA PRO A 118 -46.98 28.63 37.91
C PRO A 118 -45.61 29.37 37.79
N PRO A 119 -45.10 29.66 36.55
CA PRO A 119 -45.55 30.85 35.81
C PRO A 119 -45.76 30.68 34.28
N LEU A 120 -46.74 31.44 33.78
CA LEU A 120 -46.85 32.06 32.43
C LEU A 120 -46.45 31.27 31.16
N TYR A 121 -47.47 30.68 30.51
CA TYR A 121 -47.47 30.38 29.07
C TYR A 121 -48.53 31.22 28.33
N SER A 122 -48.09 31.98 27.33
CA SER A 122 -48.83 32.28 26.09
C SER A 122 -47.75 32.37 24.98
N VAL A 123 -47.95 31.94 23.74
CA VAL A 123 -49.17 31.79 22.93
C VAL A 123 -49.12 30.45 22.19
N VAL A 124 -50.18 29.63 22.29
CA VAL A 124 -50.27 28.36 21.53
C VAL A 124 -51.27 28.51 20.38
N GLY A 125 -50.74 28.82 19.19
CA GLY A 125 -51.30 28.24 17.97
C GLY A 125 -50.92 26.76 17.93
N SER A 126 -51.84 25.88 17.53
CA SER A 126 -51.70 24.42 17.63
C SER A 126 -50.42 23.89 16.96
N VAL A 127 -49.40 23.58 17.76
CA VAL A 127 -48.22 22.82 17.32
C VAL A 127 -48.62 21.34 17.19
N PRO A 128 -48.28 20.63 16.10
CA PRO A 128 -48.55 19.20 16.01
C PRO A 128 -47.88 18.45 17.18
N MET A 129 -48.57 17.47 17.80
CA MET A 129 -48.07 16.67 18.93
C MET A 129 -46.73 15.94 18.68
N GLN A 130 -46.29 15.89 17.43
CA GLN A 130 -45.05 15.24 16.98
C GLN A 130 -43.87 16.23 16.87
N CYS A 131 -44.12 17.54 16.92
CA CYS A 131 -43.11 18.58 16.80
C CYS A 131 -42.74 19.17 18.16
N LEU A 132 -41.44 19.39 18.37
CA LEU A 132 -40.92 20.13 19.52
C LEU A 132 -40.87 21.63 19.20
N CYS A 133 -41.29 22.48 20.13
CA CYS A 133 -41.15 23.93 20.03
C CYS A 133 -40.28 24.45 21.18
N ARG A 134 -39.24 25.24 20.85
CA ARG A 134 -38.35 25.89 21.80
C ARG A 134 -38.32 27.39 21.51
N GLY A 135 -39.12 28.16 22.23
CA GLY A 135 -39.28 29.60 21.98
C GLY A 135 -39.89 29.86 20.59
N LEU A 136 -39.09 30.37 19.66
CA LEU A 136 -39.49 30.63 18.26
C LEU A 136 -38.95 29.58 17.27
N GLU A 137 -38.30 28.52 17.77
CA GLU A 137 -37.79 27.41 16.95
C GLU A 137 -38.79 26.24 16.93
N LEU A 138 -39.08 25.73 15.73
CA LEU A 138 -39.89 24.54 15.49
C LEU A 138 -39.00 23.40 14.94
N GLY A 139 -38.92 22.29 15.68
CA GLY A 139 -38.30 21.04 15.23
C GLY A 139 -39.35 19.95 15.04
N CYS A 140 -39.55 19.49 13.80
CA CYS A 140 -40.45 18.39 13.45
C CYS A 140 -39.67 17.23 12.79
N ASP A 141 -38.50 16.91 13.33
CA ASP A 141 -37.56 15.98 12.70
C ASP A 141 -38.00 14.52 12.88
N GLU A 142 -37.83 13.68 11.87
CA GLU A 142 -38.20 12.23 11.88
C GLU A 142 -39.71 11.92 12.07
N THR A 143 -40.56 12.95 12.05
CA THR A 143 -42.01 12.85 12.33
C THR A 143 -42.85 12.20 11.21
N LYS A 144 -42.22 11.73 10.12
CA LYS A 144 -42.86 11.09 8.95
C LYS A 144 -43.87 12.00 8.22
N LEU A 145 -43.75 13.32 8.37
CA LEU A 145 -44.64 14.33 7.76
C LEU A 145 -44.65 14.22 6.23
N ARG A 146 -45.85 14.37 5.64
CA ARG A 146 -46.08 14.35 4.19
C ARG A 146 -46.37 15.74 3.59
N ALA A 147 -46.66 16.72 4.44
CA ALA A 147 -46.91 18.11 4.10
C ALA A 147 -46.28 19.03 5.17
N VAL A 148 -46.09 20.31 4.83
CA VAL A 148 -45.60 21.34 5.76
C VAL A 148 -46.65 21.57 6.86
N PRO A 149 -46.29 21.57 8.15
CA PRO A 149 -47.22 21.81 9.23
C PRO A 149 -47.65 23.29 9.31
N SER A 150 -48.90 23.52 9.70
CA SER A 150 -49.44 24.86 9.94
C SER A 150 -49.24 25.26 11.40
N VAL A 151 -48.24 26.12 11.67
CA VAL A 151 -47.94 26.65 13.01
C VAL A 151 -48.08 28.19 13.06
N SER A 152 -47.69 28.82 14.17
CA SER A 152 -47.66 30.29 14.35
C SER A 152 -46.75 30.98 13.31
N SER A 153 -47.09 32.21 12.93
CA SER A 153 -46.33 33.04 11.97
C SER A 153 -44.94 33.45 12.48
N ASN A 154 -44.78 33.58 13.80
CA ASN A 154 -43.62 34.22 14.43
C ASN A 154 -42.40 33.28 14.55
N VAL A 155 -42.40 32.14 13.85
CA VAL A 155 -41.35 31.12 13.92
C VAL A 155 -40.12 31.59 13.12
N THR A 156 -38.97 31.67 13.79
CA THR A 156 -37.71 32.13 13.21
C THR A 156 -36.85 30.99 12.66
N VAL A 157 -37.01 29.76 13.18
CA VAL A 157 -36.31 28.56 12.72
C VAL A 157 -37.32 27.43 12.53
N MET A 158 -37.31 26.81 11.35
CA MET A 158 -38.18 25.68 11.02
C MET A 158 -37.35 24.51 10.50
N SER A 159 -37.31 23.42 11.26
CA SER A 159 -36.70 22.15 10.88
C SER A 159 -37.75 21.09 10.60
N LEU A 160 -37.72 20.57 9.37
CA LEU A 160 -38.59 19.51 8.87
C LEU A 160 -37.75 18.37 8.25
N GLN A 161 -36.54 18.13 8.76
CA GLN A 161 -35.62 17.12 8.21
C GLN A 161 -36.10 15.68 8.48
N TRP A 162 -35.56 14.72 7.72
CA TRP A 162 -35.84 13.28 7.87
C TRP A 162 -37.34 12.92 7.72
N ASN A 163 -38.04 13.62 6.83
CA ASN A 163 -39.48 13.49 6.61
C ASN A 163 -39.83 12.86 5.24
N LEU A 164 -41.11 12.83 4.92
CA LEU A 164 -41.67 12.21 3.72
C LEU A 164 -42.28 13.24 2.76
N LEU A 165 -41.85 14.51 2.84
CA LEU A 165 -42.32 15.59 1.96
C LEU A 165 -41.99 15.25 0.51
N ARG A 166 -42.99 15.26 -0.38
CA ARG A 166 -42.81 14.91 -1.82
C ARG A 166 -42.78 16.11 -2.76
N LYS A 167 -43.42 17.21 -2.38
CA LYS A 167 -43.56 18.45 -3.15
C LYS A 167 -43.69 19.64 -2.21
N LEU A 168 -43.21 20.80 -2.62
CA LEU A 168 -43.51 22.07 -1.95
C LEU A 168 -44.62 22.80 -2.74
N PRO A 169 -45.83 22.96 -2.17
CA PRO A 169 -46.94 23.63 -2.84
C PRO A 169 -46.68 25.14 -3.00
N PRO A 170 -47.38 25.85 -3.91
CA PRO A 170 -47.36 27.32 -3.92
C PRO A 170 -47.81 27.85 -2.55
N ASN A 171 -47.21 28.96 -2.12
CA ASN A 171 -47.54 29.70 -0.90
C ASN A 171 -47.45 28.87 0.40
N GLY A 172 -46.79 27.70 0.38
CA GLY A 172 -46.71 26.78 1.53
C GLY A 172 -46.02 27.37 2.77
N PHE A 173 -45.25 28.44 2.60
CA PHE A 173 -44.58 29.16 3.69
C PHE A 173 -44.97 30.66 3.77
N GLU A 174 -45.98 31.10 3.04
CA GLU A 174 -46.30 32.53 2.82
C GLU A 174 -46.50 33.33 4.12
N LYS A 175 -47.02 32.69 5.18
CA LYS A 175 -47.31 33.32 6.47
C LYS A 175 -46.10 33.46 7.43
N TYR A 176 -44.92 32.94 7.07
CA TYR A 176 -43.75 32.87 7.96
C TYR A 176 -42.72 33.97 7.64
N HIS A 177 -43.14 35.24 7.66
CA HIS A 177 -42.31 36.38 7.23
C HIS A 177 -41.02 36.56 8.04
N ASP A 178 -41.01 36.14 9.31
CA ASP A 178 -39.87 36.24 10.23
C ASP A 178 -38.92 35.03 10.21
N LEU A 179 -39.19 34.04 9.35
CA LEU A 179 -38.38 32.83 9.25
C LEU A 179 -36.99 33.14 8.71
N GLN A 180 -35.95 32.78 9.47
CA GLN A 180 -34.54 33.02 9.16
C GLN A 180 -33.84 31.74 8.68
N LYS A 181 -34.16 30.57 9.24
CA LYS A 181 -33.55 29.27 8.88
C LYS A 181 -34.63 28.24 8.55
N LEU A 182 -34.56 27.65 7.35
CA LEU A 182 -35.45 26.60 6.89
C LEU A 182 -34.65 25.35 6.49
N CYS A 183 -34.91 24.24 7.20
CA CYS A 183 -34.24 22.97 7.02
C CYS A 183 -35.22 21.93 6.44
N LEU A 184 -34.98 21.51 5.20
CA LEU A 184 -35.79 20.55 4.42
C LEU A 184 -34.98 19.34 3.94
N GLN A 185 -33.77 19.15 4.49
CA GLN A 185 -32.89 18.05 4.11
C GLN A 185 -33.48 16.66 4.42
N ASN A 186 -32.95 15.63 3.77
CA ASN A 186 -33.34 14.22 3.97
C ASN A 186 -34.85 14.00 3.84
N ASN A 187 -35.39 14.42 2.70
CA ASN A 187 -36.81 14.32 2.36
C ASN A 187 -36.98 13.60 1.00
N LYS A 188 -38.17 13.70 0.39
CA LYS A 188 -38.48 13.06 -0.90
C LYS A 188 -38.96 14.09 -1.93
N ILE A 189 -38.54 15.35 -1.78
CA ILE A 189 -39.02 16.48 -2.57
C ILE A 189 -38.53 16.32 -4.01
N ARG A 190 -39.48 16.15 -4.94
CA ARG A 190 -39.20 16.04 -6.38
C ARG A 190 -39.51 17.31 -7.15
N SER A 191 -40.43 18.13 -6.64
CA SER A 191 -40.96 19.31 -7.33
C SER A 191 -41.22 20.43 -6.33
N ILE A 192 -40.70 21.61 -6.66
CA ILE A 192 -40.91 22.86 -5.93
C ILE A 192 -41.73 23.79 -6.83
N SER A 193 -42.81 24.35 -6.30
CA SER A 193 -43.60 25.37 -7.00
C SER A 193 -42.80 26.67 -7.13
N ILE A 194 -43.04 27.46 -8.18
CA ILE A 194 -42.37 28.76 -8.36
C ILE A 194 -42.66 29.73 -7.20
N TYR A 195 -43.87 29.67 -6.63
CA TYR A 195 -44.27 30.47 -5.48
C TYR A 195 -44.12 29.72 -4.14
N ALA A 196 -43.31 28.66 -4.06
CA ALA A 196 -43.20 27.86 -2.84
C ALA A 196 -42.63 28.66 -1.65
N PHE A 197 -41.57 29.45 -1.91
CA PHE A 197 -40.86 30.25 -0.90
C PHE A 197 -41.31 31.71 -0.85
N ARG A 198 -42.48 32.03 -1.42
CA ARG A 198 -43.05 33.38 -1.43
C ARG A 198 -43.26 33.87 0.01
N GLY A 199 -43.02 35.15 0.27
CA GLY A 199 -43.21 35.80 1.57
C GLY A 199 -42.09 35.62 2.60
N LEU A 200 -41.04 34.85 2.28
CA LEU A 200 -39.92 34.55 3.19
C LEU A 200 -38.80 35.61 3.17
N TYR A 201 -39.17 36.88 3.35
CA TYR A 201 -38.27 38.03 3.18
C TYR A 201 -37.07 38.08 4.16
N ASN A 202 -37.18 37.44 5.33
CA ASN A 202 -36.13 37.39 6.34
C ASN A 202 -35.27 36.12 6.30
N LEU A 203 -35.47 35.22 5.34
CA LEU A 203 -34.75 33.94 5.27
C LEU A 203 -33.28 34.15 4.93
N THR A 204 -32.37 33.68 5.79
CA THR A 204 -30.92 33.76 5.63
C THR A 204 -30.30 32.42 5.22
N LYS A 205 -30.89 31.29 5.64
CA LYS A 205 -30.35 29.94 5.36
C LYS A 205 -31.44 28.97 4.89
N LEU A 206 -31.22 28.35 3.73
CA LEU A 206 -32.11 27.35 3.13
C LEU A 206 -31.34 26.06 2.78
N TYR A 207 -31.75 24.96 3.41
CA TYR A 207 -31.17 23.63 3.19
C TYR A 207 -32.16 22.71 2.47
N LEU A 208 -31.75 22.20 1.31
CA LEU A 208 -32.53 21.31 0.42
C LEU A 208 -31.78 20.01 0.07
N SER A 209 -30.67 19.70 0.76
CA SER A 209 -29.84 18.51 0.55
C SER A 209 -30.61 17.19 0.68
N ASP A 210 -30.08 16.09 0.14
CA ASP A 210 -30.67 14.74 0.26
C ASP A 210 -32.16 14.69 -0.13
N ASN A 211 -32.44 15.13 -1.35
CA ASN A 211 -33.79 15.17 -1.91
C ASN A 211 -33.78 14.59 -3.34
N ARG A 212 -34.86 14.79 -4.10
CA ARG A 212 -35.02 14.23 -5.46
C ARG A 212 -35.36 15.33 -6.48
N ILE A 213 -34.90 16.55 -6.24
CA ILE A 213 -35.23 17.73 -7.03
C ILE A 213 -34.55 17.59 -8.40
N THR A 214 -35.35 17.53 -9.47
CA THR A 214 -34.84 17.38 -10.84
C THR A 214 -34.65 18.70 -11.59
N PHE A 215 -35.37 19.74 -11.17
CA PHE A 215 -35.39 21.05 -11.83
C PHE A 215 -35.89 22.14 -10.87
N LEU A 216 -35.30 23.33 -10.98
CA LEU A 216 -35.71 24.55 -10.27
C LEU A 216 -36.17 25.59 -11.30
N LYS A 217 -37.40 26.10 -11.14
CA LYS A 217 -37.98 27.10 -12.05
C LYS A 217 -37.25 28.45 -11.93
N PRO A 218 -37.14 29.24 -13.02
CA PRO A 218 -36.80 30.66 -12.93
C PRO A 218 -37.67 31.37 -11.88
N GLY A 219 -37.09 32.29 -11.10
CA GLY A 219 -37.80 33.06 -10.08
C GLY A 219 -38.23 32.29 -8.82
N VAL A 220 -37.88 31.02 -8.64
CA VAL A 220 -38.31 30.22 -7.46
C VAL A 220 -37.81 30.78 -6.11
N PHE A 221 -36.80 31.65 -6.13
CA PHE A 221 -36.21 32.30 -4.96
C PHE A 221 -36.40 33.83 -4.95
N GLU A 222 -37.36 34.36 -5.71
CA GLU A 222 -37.53 35.79 -5.98
C GLU A 222 -37.56 36.67 -4.72
N ASP A 223 -38.38 36.31 -3.71
CA ASP A 223 -38.54 37.07 -2.46
C ASP A 223 -37.35 36.93 -1.47
N LEU A 224 -36.39 36.03 -1.73
CA LEU A 224 -35.35 35.62 -0.77
C LEU A 224 -34.16 36.58 -0.71
N HIS A 225 -34.42 37.88 -0.61
CA HIS A 225 -33.42 38.95 -0.75
C HIS A 225 -32.32 38.95 0.31
N LYS A 226 -32.60 38.40 1.52
CA LYS A 226 -31.66 38.25 2.63
C LYS A 226 -30.98 36.88 2.69
N LEU A 227 -31.23 35.99 1.74
CA LEU A 227 -30.64 34.65 1.75
C LEU A 227 -29.14 34.74 1.54
N GLU A 228 -28.38 34.22 2.50
CA GLU A 228 -26.93 34.16 2.48
C GLU A 228 -26.46 32.78 2.01
N TRP A 229 -27.11 31.71 2.47
CA TRP A 229 -26.69 30.32 2.24
C TRP A 229 -27.80 29.52 1.56
N LEU A 230 -27.47 28.94 0.40
CA LEU A 230 -28.35 28.04 -0.35
C LEU A 230 -27.63 26.71 -0.61
N ILE A 231 -28.07 25.67 0.09
CA ILE A 231 -27.49 24.32 0.01
C ILE A 231 -28.47 23.38 -0.70
N ILE A 232 -28.07 22.81 -1.85
CA ILE A 232 -28.88 21.88 -2.66
C ILE A 232 -28.02 20.70 -3.13
N GLU A 233 -27.37 20.05 -2.17
CA GLU A 233 -26.48 18.90 -2.37
C GLU A 233 -27.28 17.61 -2.58
N ASP A 234 -26.66 16.55 -3.09
CA ASP A 234 -27.24 15.20 -3.22
C ASP A 234 -28.69 15.18 -3.72
N ASN A 235 -28.84 15.72 -4.94
CA ASN A 235 -30.10 15.89 -5.64
C ASN A 235 -29.96 15.44 -7.12
N HIS A 236 -30.96 15.71 -7.96
CA HIS A 236 -30.98 15.25 -9.36
C HIS A 236 -31.08 16.41 -10.37
N LEU A 237 -30.53 17.58 -10.03
CA LEU A 237 -30.52 18.75 -10.91
C LEU A 237 -29.66 18.46 -12.14
N SER A 238 -30.29 18.53 -13.33
CA SER A 238 -29.62 18.26 -14.61
C SER A 238 -29.15 19.53 -15.34
N ARG A 239 -29.77 20.67 -15.03
CA ARG A 239 -29.52 22.00 -15.63
C ARG A 239 -29.85 23.10 -14.62
N ILE A 240 -29.13 24.22 -14.70
CA ILE A 240 -29.43 25.47 -14.00
C ILE A 240 -29.53 26.63 -15.00
N SER A 241 -30.31 27.66 -14.65
CA SER A 241 -30.41 28.92 -15.39
C SER A 241 -30.03 30.07 -14.46
N PRO A 242 -29.35 31.14 -14.91
CA PRO A 242 -29.09 32.30 -14.05
C PRO A 242 -30.38 32.92 -13.48
N LEU A 243 -31.47 32.85 -14.24
CA LEU A 243 -32.80 33.32 -13.82
C LEU A 243 -33.44 32.46 -12.70
N THR A 244 -32.91 31.27 -12.40
CA THR A 244 -33.32 30.49 -11.22
C THR A 244 -32.94 31.22 -9.93
N PHE A 245 -31.84 31.97 -9.94
CA PHE A 245 -31.29 32.70 -8.79
C PHE A 245 -31.70 34.18 -8.75
N TYR A 246 -32.75 34.56 -9.50
CA TYR A 246 -33.30 35.91 -9.44
C TYR A 246 -33.77 36.24 -8.02
N GLY A 247 -33.45 37.44 -7.53
CA GLY A 247 -33.77 37.92 -6.19
C GLY A 247 -32.70 37.71 -5.11
N LEU A 248 -31.69 36.86 -5.35
CA LEU A 248 -30.68 36.43 -4.37
C LEU A 248 -29.53 37.43 -4.13
N ASN A 249 -29.90 38.68 -3.84
CA ASN A 249 -28.98 39.82 -3.72
C ASN A 249 -27.94 39.70 -2.59
N SER A 250 -28.22 38.91 -1.54
CA SER A 250 -27.36 38.72 -0.37
C SER A 250 -26.59 37.39 -0.36
N LEU A 251 -26.70 36.56 -1.40
CA LEU A 251 -26.17 35.20 -1.36
C LEU A 251 -24.64 35.20 -1.34
N ILE A 252 -24.07 34.57 -0.31
CA ILE A 252 -22.64 34.42 -0.05
C ILE A 252 -22.16 33.04 -0.53
N LEU A 253 -22.99 32.00 -0.32
CA LEU A 253 -22.64 30.61 -0.59
C LEU A 253 -23.75 29.88 -1.35
N LEU A 254 -23.36 29.25 -2.46
CA LEU A 254 -24.19 28.34 -3.25
C LEU A 254 -23.49 26.98 -3.37
N ALA A 255 -24.09 25.93 -2.79
CA ALA A 255 -23.62 24.56 -2.88
C ALA A 255 -24.57 23.71 -3.73
N LEU A 256 -24.04 23.11 -4.80
CA LEU A 256 -24.75 22.27 -5.77
C LEU A 256 -24.03 20.92 -5.97
N MET A 257 -23.38 20.42 -4.91
CA MET A 257 -22.58 19.18 -4.93
C MET A 257 -23.44 17.96 -5.28
N ASN A 258 -22.82 16.90 -5.81
CA ASN A 258 -23.44 15.59 -6.06
C ASN A 258 -24.80 15.66 -6.81
N ASN A 259 -24.87 16.54 -7.80
CA ASN A 259 -25.99 16.62 -8.74
C ASN A 259 -25.59 16.05 -10.11
N VAL A 260 -26.51 16.09 -11.09
CA VAL A 260 -26.27 15.55 -12.45
C VAL A 260 -26.13 16.67 -13.49
N LEU A 261 -25.54 17.81 -13.10
CA LEU A 261 -25.33 18.95 -13.99
C LEU A 261 -24.35 18.59 -15.09
N THR A 262 -24.81 18.61 -16.35
CA THR A 262 -23.99 18.25 -17.52
C THR A 262 -23.26 19.44 -18.15
N ARG A 263 -23.81 20.64 -17.98
CA ARG A 263 -23.32 21.90 -18.56
C ARG A 263 -23.69 23.08 -17.66
N LEU A 264 -22.78 24.04 -17.52
CA LEU A 264 -23.07 25.36 -16.97
C LEU A 264 -23.74 26.25 -18.03
N PRO A 265 -24.46 27.32 -17.62
CA PRO A 265 -25.16 28.19 -18.56
C PRO A 265 -24.22 29.05 -19.42
N ASP A 266 -24.70 29.37 -20.61
CA ASP A 266 -24.07 30.24 -21.62
C ASP A 266 -24.30 31.74 -21.37
N LYS A 267 -24.84 32.06 -20.20
CA LYS A 267 -25.16 33.41 -19.73
C LYS A 267 -24.47 33.64 -18.37
N PRO A 268 -24.24 34.90 -17.96
CA PRO A 268 -23.51 35.19 -16.72
C PRO A 268 -24.22 34.60 -15.50
N LEU A 269 -23.58 33.66 -14.80
CA LEU A 269 -24.21 32.90 -13.72
C LEU A 269 -24.53 33.78 -12.50
N CYS A 270 -23.58 34.62 -12.08
CA CYS A 270 -23.70 35.44 -10.87
C CYS A 270 -24.43 36.78 -11.06
N GLN A 271 -25.11 37.00 -12.21
CA GLN A 271 -25.78 38.28 -12.50
C GLN A 271 -26.80 38.70 -11.43
N HIS A 272 -27.45 37.74 -10.77
CA HIS A 272 -28.42 37.98 -9.70
C HIS A 272 -27.89 37.60 -8.30
N MET A 273 -26.58 37.35 -8.18
CA MET A 273 -25.91 36.96 -6.93
C MET A 273 -24.59 37.77 -6.78
N PRO A 274 -24.66 39.11 -6.65
CA PRO A 274 -23.48 39.98 -6.70
C PRO A 274 -22.53 39.84 -5.50
N ARG A 275 -22.99 39.22 -4.39
CA ARG A 275 -22.23 38.96 -3.16
C ARG A 275 -21.68 37.53 -3.04
N LEU A 276 -21.77 36.74 -4.11
CA LEU A 276 -21.36 35.34 -4.07
C LEU A 276 -19.84 35.22 -3.91
N HIS A 277 -19.42 34.58 -2.81
CA HIS A 277 -18.03 34.32 -2.47
C HIS A 277 -17.67 32.83 -2.64
N TRP A 278 -18.60 31.91 -2.34
CA TRP A 278 -18.39 30.47 -2.44
C TRP A 278 -19.34 29.82 -3.43
N LEU A 279 -18.79 29.05 -4.38
CA LEU A 279 -19.56 28.31 -5.37
C LEU A 279 -19.03 26.88 -5.51
N ASP A 280 -19.89 25.90 -5.21
CA ASP A 280 -19.55 24.47 -5.25
C ASP A 280 -20.36 23.70 -6.29
N PHE A 281 -19.64 23.02 -7.18
CA PHE A 281 -20.16 22.10 -8.21
C PHE A 281 -19.51 20.71 -8.14
N GLU A 282 -18.89 20.33 -7.02
CA GLU A 282 -18.24 19.02 -6.87
C GLU A 282 -19.20 17.85 -7.21
N GLY A 283 -18.66 16.76 -7.75
CA GLY A 283 -19.42 15.51 -7.98
C GLY A 283 -20.45 15.55 -9.11
N ASN A 284 -20.41 16.59 -9.96
CA ASN A 284 -21.31 16.76 -11.10
C ASN A 284 -20.78 16.12 -12.39
N HIS A 285 -21.39 16.42 -13.54
CA HIS A 285 -21.04 15.86 -14.85
C HIS A 285 -20.66 16.95 -15.86
N ILE A 286 -20.09 18.07 -15.39
CA ILE A 286 -19.76 19.22 -16.23
C ILE A 286 -18.60 18.87 -17.16
N HIS A 287 -18.77 19.14 -18.46
CA HIS A 287 -17.78 18.79 -19.49
C HIS A 287 -16.87 19.94 -19.96
N ASN A 288 -17.39 21.17 -20.03
CA ASN A 288 -16.69 22.29 -20.68
C ASN A 288 -16.84 23.58 -19.87
N LEU A 289 -15.76 24.34 -19.72
CA LEU A 289 -15.79 25.69 -19.13
C LEU A 289 -15.66 26.77 -20.21
N ARG A 290 -16.68 27.63 -20.29
CA ARG A 290 -16.79 28.72 -21.28
C ARG A 290 -16.44 30.06 -20.63
N ASN A 291 -15.98 31.01 -21.46
CA ASN A 291 -15.58 32.35 -21.04
C ASN A 291 -16.73 33.21 -20.45
N LEU A 292 -17.96 33.05 -20.95
CA LEU A 292 -19.10 33.89 -20.53
C LEU A 292 -19.73 33.49 -19.18
N THR A 293 -19.52 32.25 -18.71
CA THR A 293 -20.23 31.71 -17.54
C THR A 293 -19.92 32.48 -16.25
N PHE A 294 -18.65 32.85 -16.03
CA PHE A 294 -18.18 33.48 -14.80
C PHE A 294 -17.98 35.01 -14.89
N ILE A 295 -18.40 35.65 -15.98
CA ILE A 295 -18.09 37.07 -16.25
C ILE A 295 -18.64 38.05 -15.20
N SER A 296 -19.75 37.72 -14.54
CA SER A 296 -20.33 38.51 -13.43
C SER A 296 -19.91 38.04 -12.03
N CYS A 297 -19.03 37.04 -11.91
CA CYS A 297 -18.65 36.43 -10.63
C CYS A 297 -17.39 37.06 -10.01
N SER A 298 -17.26 38.39 -10.09
CA SER A 298 -16.04 39.13 -9.67
C SER A 298 -15.78 39.13 -8.16
N GLY A 299 -16.79 38.79 -7.35
CA GLY A 299 -16.67 38.63 -5.90
C GLY A 299 -16.18 37.25 -5.44
N LEU A 300 -16.09 36.27 -6.34
CA LEU A 300 -15.89 34.87 -5.96
C LEU A 300 -14.48 34.60 -5.40
N THR A 301 -14.42 33.97 -4.23
CA THR A 301 -13.19 33.59 -3.51
C THR A 301 -12.92 32.09 -3.56
N THR A 302 -13.96 31.25 -3.62
CA THR A 302 -13.83 29.79 -3.70
C THR A 302 -14.64 29.24 -4.86
N LEU A 303 -13.99 28.46 -5.73
CA LEU A 303 -14.63 27.72 -6.82
C LEU A 303 -14.21 26.24 -6.75
N ARG A 304 -15.18 25.37 -6.46
CA ARG A 304 -14.97 23.92 -6.40
C ARG A 304 -15.68 23.24 -7.56
N MET A 305 -14.90 22.51 -8.37
CA MET A 305 -15.38 21.74 -9.52
C MET A 305 -14.72 20.35 -9.56
N LYS A 306 -14.28 19.84 -8.41
CA LYS A 306 -13.69 18.51 -8.24
C LYS A 306 -14.66 17.40 -8.71
N ARG A 307 -14.15 16.22 -9.06
CA ARG A 307 -14.97 15.04 -9.43
C ARG A 307 -16.02 15.32 -10.51
N ASN A 308 -15.63 16.09 -11.54
CA ASN A 308 -16.46 16.38 -12.71
C ASN A 308 -15.91 15.66 -13.97
N LYS A 309 -16.37 16.04 -15.17
CA LYS A 309 -15.97 15.44 -16.45
C LYS A 309 -15.32 16.48 -17.37
N ILE A 310 -14.69 17.51 -16.80
CA ILE A 310 -14.16 18.67 -17.53
C ILE A 310 -12.96 18.21 -18.36
N ASN A 311 -13.03 18.39 -19.68
CA ASN A 311 -11.92 18.09 -20.59
C ASN A 311 -11.37 19.33 -21.31
N HIS A 312 -12.21 20.33 -21.60
CA HIS A 312 -11.78 21.60 -22.21
C HIS A 312 -12.14 22.81 -21.33
N ILE A 313 -11.09 23.54 -20.93
CA ILE A 313 -11.16 24.88 -20.35
C ILE A 313 -10.78 25.89 -21.44
N LYS A 314 -11.57 26.94 -21.64
CA LYS A 314 -11.18 28.06 -22.52
C LYS A 314 -10.17 28.97 -21.83
N GLU A 315 -9.20 29.50 -22.56
CA GLU A 315 -8.06 30.28 -22.04
C GLU A 315 -8.48 31.42 -21.07
N ASN A 316 -9.57 32.14 -21.39
CA ASN A 316 -10.07 33.24 -20.57
C ASN A 316 -11.23 32.85 -19.63
N ALA A 317 -11.47 31.57 -19.36
CA ALA A 317 -12.60 31.10 -18.53
C ALA A 317 -12.56 31.65 -17.09
N PHE A 318 -11.37 31.79 -16.51
CA PHE A 318 -11.18 32.30 -15.15
C PHE A 318 -10.71 33.76 -15.09
N ALA A 319 -10.58 34.45 -16.24
CA ALA A 319 -10.14 35.84 -16.28
C ALA A 319 -10.93 36.84 -15.41
N PRO A 320 -12.26 36.68 -15.20
CA PRO A 320 -13.04 37.55 -14.31
C PRO A 320 -12.79 37.31 -12.81
N LEU A 321 -12.24 36.16 -12.42
CA LEU A 321 -12.18 35.67 -11.04
C LEU A 321 -10.95 36.21 -10.28
N GLN A 322 -10.73 37.53 -10.31
CA GLN A 322 -9.49 38.14 -9.81
C GLN A 322 -9.31 38.04 -8.28
N LYS A 323 -10.40 37.80 -7.53
CA LYS A 323 -10.41 37.60 -6.07
C LYS A 323 -10.38 36.13 -5.63
N LEU A 324 -10.20 35.21 -6.57
CA LEU A 324 -10.25 33.78 -6.28
C LEU A 324 -9.04 33.36 -5.44
N HIS A 325 -9.29 32.79 -4.26
CA HIS A 325 -8.31 32.24 -3.34
C HIS A 325 -8.18 30.72 -3.43
N GLU A 326 -9.27 30.00 -3.74
CA GLU A 326 -9.29 28.53 -3.85
C GLU A 326 -9.93 28.10 -5.17
N LEU A 327 -9.20 27.30 -5.97
CA LEU A 327 -9.68 26.67 -7.20
C LEU A 327 -9.41 25.16 -7.15
N ASP A 328 -10.49 24.37 -7.07
CA ASP A 328 -10.40 22.90 -7.16
C ASP A 328 -10.94 22.39 -8.51
N LEU A 329 -10.03 21.80 -9.29
CA LEU A 329 -10.29 21.13 -10.57
C LEU A 329 -9.86 19.64 -10.53
N GLY A 330 -9.63 19.09 -9.33
CA GLY A 330 -9.15 17.72 -9.15
C GLY A 330 -10.13 16.65 -9.65
N SER A 331 -9.63 15.47 -9.99
CA SER A 331 -10.42 14.33 -10.47
C SER A 331 -11.33 14.68 -11.65
N ASN A 332 -10.77 15.35 -12.66
CA ASN A 332 -11.44 15.71 -13.92
C ASN A 332 -10.78 14.97 -15.11
N LYS A 333 -11.02 15.43 -16.35
CA LYS A 333 -10.47 14.84 -17.59
C LYS A 333 -9.65 15.86 -18.39
N ILE A 334 -8.97 16.78 -17.71
CA ILE A 334 -8.19 17.85 -18.34
C ILE A 334 -6.91 17.23 -18.94
N GLU A 335 -6.78 17.26 -20.26
CA GLU A 335 -5.59 16.72 -20.96
C GLU A 335 -4.50 17.79 -21.18
N ASN A 336 -4.91 19.03 -21.42
CA ASN A 336 -4.04 20.14 -21.78
C ASN A 336 -4.47 21.43 -21.06
N LEU A 337 -3.50 22.16 -20.51
CA LEU A 337 -3.70 23.49 -19.93
C LEU A 337 -3.25 24.56 -20.93
N SER A 338 -4.05 25.63 -21.09
CA SER A 338 -3.61 26.79 -21.88
C SER A 338 -2.58 27.63 -21.12
N PRO A 339 -1.59 28.25 -21.78
CA PRO A 339 -0.49 28.96 -21.11
C PRO A 339 -0.95 30.04 -20.13
N HIS A 340 -2.05 30.74 -20.46
CA HIS A 340 -2.53 31.89 -19.70
C HIS A 340 -3.77 31.61 -18.85
N VAL A 341 -4.20 30.36 -18.72
CA VAL A 341 -5.49 30.01 -18.06
C VAL A 341 -5.58 30.48 -16.60
N PHE A 342 -4.43 30.62 -15.92
CA PHE A 342 -4.33 31.11 -14.54
C PHE A 342 -3.76 32.54 -14.42
N LYS A 343 -3.44 33.22 -15.54
CA LYS A 343 -2.70 34.50 -15.58
C LYS A 343 -3.31 35.62 -14.73
N ASN A 344 -4.63 35.64 -14.59
CA ASN A 344 -5.37 36.68 -13.89
C ASN A 344 -5.66 36.36 -12.41
N LEU A 345 -5.34 35.14 -11.94
CA LEU A 345 -5.66 34.63 -10.60
C LEU A 345 -4.58 35.01 -9.59
N LYS A 346 -4.30 36.32 -9.45
CA LYS A 346 -3.19 36.83 -8.62
C LYS A 346 -3.37 36.60 -7.11
N GLU A 347 -4.62 36.46 -6.66
CA GLU A 347 -4.99 36.21 -5.27
C GLU A 347 -5.06 34.71 -4.90
N LEU A 348 -4.77 33.82 -5.85
CA LEU A 348 -4.93 32.38 -5.66
C LEU A 348 -3.94 31.84 -4.63
N SER A 349 -4.48 31.26 -3.57
CA SER A 349 -3.74 30.63 -2.46
C SER A 349 -3.71 29.11 -2.60
N LYS A 350 -4.78 28.50 -3.14
CA LYS A 350 -4.87 27.05 -3.36
C LYS A 350 -5.26 26.71 -4.78
N LEU A 351 -4.50 25.81 -5.40
CA LEU A 351 -4.81 25.24 -6.71
C LEU A 351 -4.72 23.71 -6.64
N ASN A 352 -5.84 23.03 -6.87
CA ASN A 352 -5.89 21.58 -7.00
C ASN A 352 -6.15 21.17 -8.46
N LEU A 353 -5.20 20.45 -9.05
CA LEU A 353 -5.27 19.88 -10.40
C LEU A 353 -5.17 18.34 -10.38
N SER A 354 -5.15 17.71 -9.20
CA SER A 354 -4.85 16.29 -9.03
C SER A 354 -5.74 15.36 -9.84
N TYR A 355 -5.24 14.16 -10.14
CA TYR A 355 -5.97 13.11 -10.86
C TYR A 355 -6.61 13.59 -12.17
N ASN A 356 -5.88 14.42 -12.93
CA ASN A 356 -6.20 14.78 -14.31
C ASN A 356 -5.15 14.19 -15.27
N PRO A 357 -5.55 13.74 -16.48
CA PRO A 357 -4.64 13.17 -17.48
C PRO A 357 -3.80 14.25 -18.22
N ILE A 358 -3.22 15.19 -17.48
CA ILE A 358 -2.47 16.32 -18.03
C ILE A 358 -1.15 15.82 -18.63
N GLN A 359 -1.00 15.93 -19.95
CA GLN A 359 0.16 15.38 -20.66
C GLN A 359 1.43 16.24 -20.49
N LYS A 360 1.27 17.57 -20.43
CA LYS A 360 2.37 18.54 -20.35
C LYS A 360 1.97 19.76 -19.53
N ILE A 361 2.86 20.17 -18.62
CA ILE A 361 2.80 21.43 -17.88
C ILE A 361 3.92 22.32 -18.42
N GLN A 362 3.63 23.59 -18.69
CA GLN A 362 4.63 24.53 -19.23
C GLN A 362 5.52 25.11 -18.12
N ALA A 363 6.77 25.43 -18.47
CA ALA A 363 7.77 25.94 -17.52
C ALA A 363 7.36 27.23 -16.77
N ASN A 364 6.42 27.98 -17.35
CA ASN A 364 5.88 29.24 -16.86
C ASN A 364 4.38 29.18 -16.47
N GLN A 365 3.78 27.98 -16.42
CA GLN A 365 2.33 27.79 -16.20
C GLN A 365 1.82 28.45 -14.90
N PHE A 366 2.68 28.55 -13.89
CA PHE A 366 2.35 29.06 -12.55
C PHE A 366 2.99 30.43 -12.23
N ASP A 367 3.74 31.04 -13.16
CA ASP A 367 4.54 32.27 -12.90
C ASP A 367 3.73 33.45 -12.32
N TYR A 368 2.43 33.52 -12.63
CA TYR A 368 1.54 34.59 -12.20
C TYR A 368 0.90 34.35 -10.81
N LEU A 369 1.04 33.15 -10.24
CA LEU A 369 0.41 32.71 -9.00
C LEU A 369 1.26 33.06 -7.76
N ILE A 370 1.61 34.34 -7.62
CA ILE A 370 2.56 34.84 -6.61
C ILE A 370 2.13 34.61 -5.16
N LYS A 371 0.82 34.44 -4.90
CA LYS A 371 0.24 34.19 -3.58
C LYS A 371 -0.04 32.71 -3.28
N LEU A 372 0.34 31.81 -4.19
CA LEU A 372 0.03 30.38 -4.06
C LEU A 372 0.74 29.77 -2.86
N ASN A 373 -0.06 29.24 -1.94
CA ASN A 373 0.36 28.61 -0.69
C ASN A 373 0.30 27.08 -0.77
N SER A 374 -0.64 26.53 -1.55
CA SER A 374 -0.79 25.10 -1.80
C SER A 374 -1.03 24.78 -3.28
N LEU A 375 -0.33 23.76 -3.78
CA LEU A 375 -0.45 23.23 -5.14
C LEU A 375 -0.55 21.71 -5.14
N SER A 376 -1.69 21.15 -5.58
CA SER A 376 -1.82 19.71 -5.75
C SER A 376 -1.75 19.28 -7.22
N LEU A 377 -0.73 18.47 -7.51
CA LEU A 377 -0.41 17.78 -8.77
C LEU A 377 -0.35 16.26 -8.56
N GLU A 378 -1.02 15.76 -7.52
CA GLU A 378 -1.13 14.34 -7.21
C GLU A 378 -1.77 13.55 -8.36
N GLY A 379 -1.28 12.34 -8.63
CA GLY A 379 -1.75 11.52 -9.75
C GLY A 379 -1.37 12.01 -11.17
N ILE A 380 -0.63 13.13 -11.31
CA ILE A 380 -0.15 13.64 -12.60
C ILE A 380 1.30 13.18 -12.86
N GLU A 381 1.57 12.63 -14.05
CA GLU A 381 2.90 12.23 -14.51
C GLU A 381 3.59 13.39 -15.26
N ILE A 382 4.55 14.06 -14.60
CA ILE A 382 5.23 15.24 -15.18
C ILE A 382 6.54 14.82 -15.86
N SER A 383 6.46 14.50 -17.15
CA SER A 383 7.60 13.97 -17.93
C SER A 383 8.78 14.94 -18.09
N ASN A 384 8.52 16.25 -18.22
CA ASN A 384 9.55 17.30 -18.31
C ASN A 384 9.52 18.19 -17.06
N ILE A 385 9.75 17.59 -15.89
CA ILE A 385 9.79 18.34 -14.62
C ILE A 385 11.08 19.16 -14.49
N GLN A 386 10.94 20.42 -14.07
CA GLN A 386 12.02 21.41 -14.03
C GLN A 386 11.86 22.34 -12.83
N GLN A 387 12.97 22.70 -12.17
CA GLN A 387 12.95 23.58 -10.99
C GLN A 387 12.36 24.97 -11.30
N ARG A 388 12.50 25.42 -12.55
CA ARG A 388 11.94 26.70 -13.02
C ARG A 388 10.42 26.78 -12.91
N MET A 389 9.68 25.66 -12.89
CA MET A 389 8.22 25.68 -12.72
C MET A 389 7.78 26.12 -11.33
N PHE A 390 8.57 25.81 -10.29
CA PHE A 390 8.19 26.03 -8.89
C PHE A 390 8.97 27.18 -8.24
N ARG A 391 10.17 27.51 -8.75
CA ARG A 391 11.01 28.61 -8.24
C ARG A 391 10.32 29.98 -8.10
N PRO A 392 9.37 30.41 -8.97
CA PRO A 392 8.64 31.67 -8.78
C PRO A 392 7.64 31.67 -7.63
N LEU A 393 7.23 30.49 -7.16
CA LEU A 393 6.18 30.31 -6.15
C LEU A 393 6.78 30.44 -4.75
N LEU A 394 7.20 31.66 -4.39
CA LEU A 394 7.92 31.95 -3.14
C LEU A 394 7.09 31.71 -1.87
N ASN A 395 5.76 31.85 -1.96
CA ASN A 395 4.85 31.65 -0.84
C ASN A 395 4.36 30.19 -0.68
N LEU A 396 4.84 29.27 -1.53
CA LEU A 396 4.35 27.90 -1.58
C LEU A 396 4.85 27.11 -0.37
N SER A 397 3.94 26.76 0.55
CA SER A 397 4.25 25.96 1.74
C SER A 397 3.93 24.47 1.56
N HIS A 398 2.94 24.14 0.72
CA HIS A 398 2.47 22.78 0.47
C HIS A 398 2.51 22.43 -1.02
N ILE A 399 3.08 21.28 -1.37
CA ILE A 399 3.01 20.72 -2.72
C ILE A 399 2.78 19.21 -2.70
N TYR A 400 1.87 18.73 -3.54
CA TYR A 400 1.51 17.32 -3.67
C TYR A 400 1.83 16.83 -5.08
N PHE A 401 2.51 15.69 -5.19
CA PHE A 401 2.98 15.11 -6.44
C PHE A 401 2.57 13.64 -6.56
N LYS A 402 2.60 13.08 -7.78
CA LYS A 402 2.47 11.62 -7.98
C LYS A 402 3.66 10.83 -7.40
N LYS A 403 4.90 11.33 -7.55
CA LYS A 403 6.13 10.61 -7.20
C LYS A 403 6.98 11.42 -6.21
N PHE A 404 7.51 10.78 -5.16
CA PHE A 404 8.29 11.47 -4.11
C PHE A 404 9.51 12.24 -4.67
N GLN A 405 10.18 11.68 -5.70
CA GLN A 405 11.34 12.31 -6.35
C GLN A 405 11.06 13.72 -6.91
N TYR A 406 9.80 14.05 -7.21
CA TYR A 406 9.42 15.37 -7.72
C TYR A 406 9.61 16.47 -6.67
N CYS A 407 9.65 16.12 -5.37
CA CYS A 407 10.01 17.06 -4.30
C CYS A 407 11.41 17.68 -4.49
N GLY A 408 12.34 17.00 -5.17
CA GLY A 408 13.66 17.56 -5.48
C GLY A 408 13.64 18.80 -6.39
N TYR A 409 12.51 19.05 -7.05
CA TYR A 409 12.32 20.20 -7.94
C TYR A 409 11.74 21.44 -7.25
N ALA A 410 11.29 21.33 -5.99
CA ALA A 410 10.70 22.41 -5.20
C ALA A 410 11.30 22.48 -3.77
N PRO A 411 12.64 22.61 -3.63
CA PRO A 411 13.33 22.49 -2.33
C PRO A 411 13.04 23.63 -1.34
N HIS A 412 12.41 24.72 -1.78
CA HIS A 412 11.99 25.83 -0.93
C HIS A 412 10.64 25.61 -0.24
N VAL A 413 9.90 24.56 -0.62
CA VAL A 413 8.57 24.24 -0.09
C VAL A 413 8.71 23.45 1.21
N ARG A 414 8.01 23.89 2.27
CA ARG A 414 8.10 23.30 3.62
C ARG A 414 7.57 21.86 3.69
N SER A 415 6.43 21.61 3.03
CA SER A 415 5.71 20.33 3.06
C SER A 415 5.53 19.82 1.64
N CYS A 416 6.27 18.76 1.29
CA CYS A 416 6.15 18.07 0.00
C CYS A 416 5.70 16.63 0.20
N LYS A 417 4.68 16.20 -0.55
CA LYS A 417 4.06 14.87 -0.47
C LYS A 417 4.10 14.18 -1.84
N PRO A 418 4.29 12.84 -1.91
CA PRO A 418 4.53 11.92 -0.79
C PRO A 418 5.98 11.98 -0.28
N ASN A 419 6.18 11.68 1.01
CA ASN A 419 7.51 11.69 1.66
C ASN A 419 8.35 10.42 1.34
N THR A 420 7.73 9.40 0.75
CA THR A 420 8.27 8.03 0.62
C THR A 420 7.54 7.26 -0.49
N ASP A 421 8.22 6.32 -1.14
CA ASP A 421 7.64 5.24 -1.97
C ASP A 421 7.42 3.94 -1.16
N GLY A 422 7.57 4.00 0.17
CA GLY A 422 7.55 2.88 1.11
C GLY A 422 8.90 2.15 1.27
N ILE A 423 9.89 2.44 0.42
CA ILE A 423 11.24 1.87 0.48
C ILE A 423 12.24 2.95 0.90
N SER A 424 12.21 4.06 0.17
CA SER A 424 13.04 5.25 0.29
C SER A 424 12.34 6.36 1.05
N SER A 425 13.14 7.30 1.54
CA SER A 425 12.71 8.54 2.19
C SER A 425 13.33 9.73 1.46
N LEU A 426 12.89 10.96 1.75
CA LEU A 426 13.48 12.17 1.18
C LEU A 426 15.02 12.23 1.38
N GLU A 427 15.51 11.76 2.52
CA GLU A 427 16.92 11.81 2.90
C GLU A 427 17.72 10.56 2.52
N ASN A 428 17.10 9.36 2.51
CA ASN A 428 17.82 8.09 2.47
C ASN A 428 17.17 7.07 1.51
N LEU A 429 18.00 6.33 0.77
CA LEU A 429 17.58 5.28 -0.18
C LEU A 429 16.82 4.14 0.52
N LEU A 430 17.28 3.70 1.69
CA LEU A 430 16.53 2.82 2.58
C LEU A 430 16.05 3.64 3.79
N ALA A 431 14.74 3.84 3.92
CA ALA A 431 14.18 4.63 5.01
C ALA A 431 14.45 4.00 6.39
N ASN A 432 14.31 2.68 6.52
CA ASN A 432 14.38 1.98 7.80
C ASN A 432 15.82 1.56 8.17
N VAL A 433 16.28 1.97 9.36
CA VAL A 433 17.59 1.59 9.92
C VAL A 433 17.76 0.07 10.00
N ILE A 434 16.70 -0.67 10.33
CA ILE A 434 16.72 -2.13 10.44
C ILE A 434 17.07 -2.75 9.08
N GLN A 435 16.45 -2.26 8.00
CA GLN A 435 16.73 -2.74 6.63
C GLN A 435 18.18 -2.47 6.23
N ARG A 436 18.74 -1.30 6.57
CA ARG A 436 20.16 -0.97 6.30
C ARG A 436 21.10 -1.98 6.96
N VAL A 437 20.85 -2.35 8.22
CA VAL A 437 21.66 -3.37 8.94
C VAL A 437 21.53 -4.74 8.26
N PHE A 438 20.31 -5.15 7.92
CA PHE A 438 20.08 -6.44 7.26
C PHE A 438 20.75 -6.54 5.88
N VAL A 439 20.74 -5.48 5.05
CA VAL A 439 21.43 -5.50 3.74
C VAL A 439 22.90 -5.90 3.88
N TRP A 440 23.63 -5.31 4.82
CA TRP A 440 25.05 -5.62 5.05
C TRP A 440 25.26 -7.03 5.62
N VAL A 441 24.42 -7.46 6.57
CA VAL A 441 24.51 -8.81 7.17
C VAL A 441 24.21 -9.88 6.13
N VAL A 442 23.09 -9.77 5.41
CA VAL A 442 22.65 -10.78 4.44
C VAL A 442 23.57 -10.80 3.21
N SER A 443 24.00 -9.64 2.70
CA SER A 443 25.01 -9.59 1.63
C SER A 443 26.29 -10.33 2.02
N SER A 444 26.82 -10.05 3.22
CA SER A 444 28.03 -10.69 3.73
C SER A 444 27.86 -12.21 3.86
N VAL A 445 26.79 -12.67 4.51
CA VAL A 445 26.52 -14.10 4.71
C VAL A 445 26.33 -14.82 3.37
N THR A 446 25.58 -14.24 2.43
CA THR A 446 25.36 -14.81 1.10
C THR A 446 26.66 -14.91 0.30
N CYS A 447 27.47 -13.85 0.26
CA CYS A 447 28.76 -13.87 -0.46
C CYS A 447 29.74 -14.87 0.18
N PHE A 448 30.05 -14.73 1.47
CA PHE A 448 31.03 -15.62 2.13
C PHE A 448 30.56 -17.07 2.19
N GLY A 449 29.27 -17.32 2.46
CA GLY A 449 28.70 -18.66 2.52
C GLY A 449 28.77 -19.40 1.18
N ASN A 450 28.40 -18.74 0.08
CA ASN A 450 28.45 -19.35 -1.25
C ASN A 450 29.89 -19.52 -1.77
N ILE A 451 30.77 -18.51 -1.58
CA ILE A 451 32.19 -18.63 -1.93
C ILE A 451 32.85 -19.77 -1.14
N PHE A 452 32.59 -19.89 0.17
CA PHE A 452 33.11 -21.00 0.98
C PHE A 452 32.68 -22.36 0.43
N VAL A 453 31.42 -22.52 0.02
CA VAL A 453 30.93 -23.76 -0.58
C VAL A 453 31.59 -24.04 -1.93
N ILE A 454 31.71 -23.05 -2.82
CA ILE A 454 32.38 -23.19 -4.12
C ILE A 454 33.84 -23.63 -3.93
N CYS A 455 34.57 -23.02 -2.99
CA CYS A 455 35.94 -23.39 -2.70
C CYS A 455 36.07 -24.78 -2.04
N MET A 456 35.19 -25.15 -1.11
CA MET A 456 35.32 -26.39 -0.33
C MET A 456 34.80 -27.64 -1.06
N ARG A 457 33.74 -27.54 -1.88
CA ARG A 457 33.10 -28.70 -2.50
C ARG A 457 34.04 -29.54 -3.40
N PRO A 458 34.95 -28.96 -4.20
CA PRO A 458 35.90 -29.73 -5.01
C PRO A 458 36.83 -30.65 -4.22
N TYR A 459 37.15 -30.31 -2.96
CA TYR A 459 38.06 -31.10 -2.11
C TYR A 459 37.37 -32.31 -1.45
N ILE A 460 36.04 -32.36 -1.40
CA ILE A 460 35.27 -33.44 -0.78
C ILE A 460 35.21 -34.65 -1.74
N ARG A 461 36.21 -35.52 -1.63
CA ARG A 461 36.51 -36.65 -2.53
C ARG A 461 35.43 -37.76 -2.63
N SER A 462 34.27 -37.61 -1.99
CA SER A 462 33.28 -38.68 -1.74
C SER A 462 31.89 -38.47 -2.37
N GLU A 463 31.63 -37.38 -3.10
CA GLU A 463 30.30 -37.12 -3.70
C GLU A 463 30.28 -37.25 -5.22
N ASN A 464 29.08 -37.50 -5.77
CA ASN A 464 28.84 -37.57 -7.22
C ASN A 464 29.27 -36.27 -7.91
N LYS A 465 30.34 -36.32 -8.72
CA LYS A 465 30.93 -35.15 -9.40
C LYS A 465 29.91 -34.31 -10.20
N LEU A 466 28.85 -34.93 -10.74
CA LEU A 466 27.78 -34.24 -11.47
C LEU A 466 26.95 -33.34 -10.54
N HIS A 467 26.39 -33.89 -9.46
CA HIS A 467 25.66 -33.12 -8.45
C HIS A 467 26.51 -32.01 -7.81
N ALA A 468 27.80 -32.28 -7.57
CA ALA A 468 28.71 -31.27 -7.04
C ALA A 468 28.83 -30.06 -7.99
N MET A 469 28.93 -30.28 -9.32
CA MET A 469 28.94 -29.18 -10.30
C MET A 469 27.62 -28.40 -10.31
N SER A 470 26.46 -29.08 -10.28
CA SER A 470 25.15 -28.42 -10.24
C SER A 470 24.98 -27.54 -8.99
N ILE A 471 25.44 -28.00 -7.81
CA ILE A 471 25.39 -27.22 -6.57
C ILE A 471 26.36 -26.03 -6.61
N MET A 472 27.56 -26.20 -7.18
CA MET A 472 28.47 -25.05 -7.38
C MET A 472 27.86 -24.01 -8.32
N SER A 473 27.17 -24.42 -9.39
CA SER A 473 26.45 -23.49 -10.28
C SER A 473 25.35 -22.71 -9.56
N LEU A 474 24.65 -23.34 -8.61
CA LEU A 474 23.65 -22.67 -7.78
C LEU A 474 24.29 -21.63 -6.85
N CYS A 475 25.39 -22.00 -6.17
CA CYS A 475 26.17 -21.05 -5.37
C CYS A 475 26.72 -19.87 -6.19
N CYS A 476 27.07 -20.07 -7.47
CA CYS A 476 27.46 -18.98 -8.35
C CYS A 476 26.30 -18.02 -8.62
N ALA A 477 25.09 -18.52 -8.87
CA ALA A 477 23.90 -17.69 -9.05
C ALA A 477 23.53 -16.94 -7.76
N ASP A 478 23.51 -17.62 -6.62
CA ASP A 478 23.23 -17.03 -5.30
C ASP A 478 24.26 -15.95 -4.89
N CYS A 479 25.53 -16.09 -5.31
CA CYS A 479 26.54 -15.06 -5.06
C CYS A 479 26.21 -13.73 -5.78
N LEU A 480 25.49 -13.76 -6.92
CA LEU A 480 25.08 -12.54 -7.63
C LEU A 480 24.05 -11.74 -6.82
N MET A 481 23.15 -12.40 -6.08
CA MET A 481 22.23 -11.74 -5.14
C MET A 481 22.99 -11.04 -3.99
N GLY A 482 24.05 -11.68 -3.49
CA GLY A 482 24.93 -11.07 -2.48
C GLY A 482 25.63 -9.79 -2.98
N ILE A 483 26.09 -9.80 -4.24
CA ILE A 483 26.69 -8.64 -4.92
C ILE A 483 25.64 -7.54 -5.16
N TYR A 484 24.42 -7.89 -5.60
CA TYR A 484 23.30 -6.95 -5.73
C TYR A 484 23.05 -6.19 -4.42
N LEU A 485 22.88 -6.90 -3.31
CA LEU A 485 22.67 -6.29 -1.99
C LEU A 485 23.86 -5.42 -1.55
N PHE A 486 25.10 -5.85 -1.83
CA PHE A 486 26.30 -5.07 -1.52
C PHE A 486 26.27 -3.71 -2.22
N VAL A 487 25.90 -3.68 -3.51
CA VAL A 487 25.81 -2.44 -4.29
C VAL A 487 24.69 -1.54 -3.76
N ILE A 488 23.50 -2.07 -3.44
CA ILE A 488 22.42 -1.30 -2.82
C ILE A 488 22.87 -0.71 -1.47
N GLY A 489 23.55 -1.48 -0.62
CA GLY A 489 24.09 -0.99 0.65
C GLY A 489 25.15 0.11 0.47
N ALA A 490 26.01 -0.01 -0.53
CA ALA A 490 27.02 1.01 -0.85
C ALA A 490 26.39 2.31 -1.38
N PHE A 491 25.32 2.24 -2.17
CA PHE A 491 24.60 3.43 -2.65
C PHE A 491 23.71 4.05 -1.56
N ASP A 492 23.15 3.30 -0.60
CA ASP A 492 22.52 3.87 0.60
C ASP A 492 23.52 4.69 1.42
N LEU A 493 24.74 4.17 1.63
CA LEU A 493 25.80 4.94 2.28
C LEU A 493 26.19 6.21 1.49
N LYS A 494 26.27 6.11 0.16
CA LYS A 494 26.67 7.24 -0.71
C LYS A 494 25.64 8.37 -0.74
N PHE A 495 24.34 8.05 -0.68
CA PHE A 495 23.26 9.03 -0.82
C PHE A 495 22.61 9.45 0.52
N ARG A 496 23.18 9.02 1.65
CA ARG A 496 22.65 9.29 3.00
C ARG A 496 22.51 10.78 3.29
N GLY A 497 21.33 11.17 3.76
CA GLY A 497 20.97 12.56 4.08
C GLY A 497 20.47 13.39 2.88
N GLU A 498 20.80 13.03 1.63
CA GLU A 498 20.49 13.83 0.45
C GLU A 498 19.87 13.04 -0.72
N TYR A 499 19.32 11.85 -0.46
CA TYR A 499 18.89 10.91 -1.51
C TYR A 499 17.95 11.53 -2.56
N ASN A 500 16.98 12.34 -2.17
CA ASN A 500 16.04 12.97 -3.10
C ASN A 500 16.70 13.86 -4.18
N LYS A 501 17.90 14.44 -3.92
CA LYS A 501 18.66 15.16 -4.95
C LYS A 501 19.20 14.24 -6.06
N HIS A 502 19.42 12.97 -5.72
CA HIS A 502 20.00 11.96 -6.60
C HIS A 502 19.00 10.90 -7.07
N ALA A 503 17.82 10.80 -6.47
CA ALA A 503 16.85 9.72 -6.68
C ALA A 503 16.50 9.50 -8.16
N GLN A 504 16.15 10.55 -8.90
CA GLN A 504 15.82 10.44 -10.32
C GLN A 504 17.04 10.04 -11.17
N LEU A 505 18.19 10.68 -10.94
CA LEU A 505 19.45 10.35 -11.63
C LEU A 505 19.91 8.91 -11.35
N TRP A 506 19.67 8.41 -10.14
CA TRP A 506 19.96 7.04 -9.75
C TRP A 506 19.04 6.05 -10.48
N MET A 507 17.73 6.24 -10.40
CA MET A 507 16.75 5.33 -11.01
C MET A 507 16.79 5.32 -12.54
N GLU A 508 17.11 6.45 -13.18
CA GLU A 508 17.32 6.52 -14.65
C GLU A 508 18.72 6.02 -15.09
N SER A 509 19.64 5.75 -14.15
CA SER A 509 21.01 5.35 -14.48
C SER A 509 21.12 3.92 -15.01
N VAL A 510 22.10 3.72 -15.90
CA VAL A 510 22.55 2.39 -16.34
C VAL A 510 23.06 1.55 -15.15
N HIS A 511 23.56 2.18 -14.07
CA HIS A 511 23.96 1.45 -12.86
C HIS A 511 22.77 0.78 -12.18
N CYS A 512 21.67 1.50 -11.95
CA CYS A 512 20.46 0.91 -11.39
C CYS A 512 19.90 -0.21 -12.28
N GLN A 513 19.87 0.02 -13.60
CA GLN A 513 19.43 -0.98 -14.58
C GLN A 513 20.27 -2.28 -14.56
N LEU A 514 21.60 -2.18 -14.48
CA LEU A 514 22.50 -3.35 -14.41
C LEU A 514 22.44 -4.06 -13.04
N VAL A 515 22.23 -3.31 -11.96
CA VAL A 515 22.03 -3.86 -10.61
C VAL A 515 20.71 -4.63 -10.54
N GLY A 516 19.65 -4.09 -11.14
CA GLY A 516 18.35 -4.77 -11.27
C GLY A 516 18.38 -6.02 -12.15
N SER A 517 19.06 -5.98 -13.30
CA SER A 517 19.21 -7.18 -14.15
C SER A 517 20.04 -8.26 -13.45
N LEU A 518 21.06 -7.90 -12.66
CA LEU A 518 21.83 -8.85 -11.87
C LEU A 518 20.96 -9.59 -10.82
N ALA A 519 20.03 -8.88 -10.18
CA ALA A 519 19.10 -9.48 -9.22
C ALA A 519 18.18 -10.51 -9.89
N ILE A 520 17.57 -10.16 -11.04
CA ILE A 520 16.72 -11.08 -11.81
C ILE A 520 17.52 -12.27 -12.36
N LEU A 521 18.74 -12.03 -12.85
CA LEU A 521 19.63 -13.11 -13.29
C LEU A 521 19.87 -14.12 -12.16
N SER A 522 20.12 -13.62 -10.95
CA SER A 522 20.32 -14.45 -9.77
C SER A 522 19.07 -15.27 -9.42
N THR A 523 17.91 -14.63 -9.28
CA THR A 523 16.67 -15.32 -8.84
C THR A 523 16.22 -16.38 -9.83
N GLU A 524 16.15 -16.02 -11.11
CA GLU A 524 15.60 -16.90 -12.15
C GLU A 524 16.53 -18.09 -12.44
N VAL A 525 17.86 -17.85 -12.47
CA VAL A 525 18.83 -18.95 -12.60
C VAL A 525 18.79 -19.86 -11.38
N SER A 526 18.70 -19.31 -10.15
CA SER A 526 18.58 -20.15 -8.95
C SER A 526 17.31 -21.02 -8.98
N VAL A 527 16.13 -20.48 -9.33
CA VAL A 527 14.90 -21.29 -9.46
C VAL A 527 15.03 -22.37 -10.54
N LEU A 528 15.54 -22.05 -11.72
CA LEU A 528 15.73 -23.03 -12.79
C LEU A 528 16.74 -24.12 -12.40
N LEU A 529 17.83 -23.78 -11.71
CA LEU A 529 18.80 -24.76 -11.18
C LEU A 529 18.18 -25.64 -10.08
N LEU A 530 17.31 -25.08 -9.23
CA LEU A 530 16.53 -25.85 -8.26
C LEU A 530 15.65 -26.87 -8.98
N THR A 531 14.81 -26.46 -9.95
CA THR A 531 13.97 -27.41 -10.71
C THR A 531 14.78 -28.54 -11.35
N PHE A 532 15.94 -28.21 -11.92
CA PHE A 532 16.83 -29.19 -12.52
C PHE A 532 17.37 -30.20 -11.48
N LEU A 533 17.82 -29.73 -10.32
CA LEU A 533 18.27 -30.59 -9.21
C LEU A 533 17.15 -31.51 -8.71
N THR A 534 15.90 -31.03 -8.63
CA THR A 534 14.77 -31.86 -8.20
C THR A 534 14.42 -32.92 -9.24
N LEU A 535 14.43 -32.57 -10.54
CA LEU A 535 14.18 -33.49 -11.65
C LEU A 535 15.29 -34.55 -11.78
N GLU A 536 16.57 -34.17 -11.61
CA GLU A 536 17.70 -35.12 -11.59
C GLU A 536 17.51 -36.17 -10.49
N LYS A 537 17.06 -35.77 -9.30
CA LYS A 537 16.76 -36.68 -8.18
C LYS A 537 15.53 -37.55 -8.45
N TYR A 538 14.45 -36.96 -8.95
CA TYR A 538 13.22 -37.69 -9.30
C TYR A 538 13.50 -38.84 -10.28
N ILE A 539 14.21 -38.56 -11.39
CA ILE A 539 14.56 -39.58 -12.39
C ILE A 539 15.40 -40.70 -11.77
N CYS A 540 16.39 -40.36 -10.93
CA CYS A 540 17.26 -41.37 -10.32
C CYS A 540 16.56 -42.26 -9.26
N ILE A 541 15.52 -41.75 -8.58
CA ILE A 541 14.82 -42.47 -7.51
C ILE A 541 13.65 -43.28 -8.05
N VAL A 542 12.85 -42.72 -8.96
CA VAL A 542 11.62 -43.35 -9.46
C VAL A 542 11.90 -44.33 -10.62
N TYR A 543 12.97 -44.11 -11.39
CA TYR A 543 13.34 -44.98 -12.53
C TYR A 543 14.76 -45.58 -12.41
N PRO A 544 15.07 -46.33 -11.34
CA PRO A 544 16.43 -46.81 -11.05
C PRO A 544 17.01 -47.75 -12.13
N PHE A 545 16.17 -48.45 -12.89
CA PHE A 545 16.57 -49.44 -13.90
C PHE A 545 16.51 -48.95 -15.35
N ARG A 546 16.04 -47.72 -15.63
CA ARG A 546 16.07 -47.17 -16.99
C ARG A 546 17.39 -46.43 -17.24
N CYS A 547 18.00 -46.63 -18.40
CA CYS A 547 19.25 -45.96 -18.84
C CYS A 547 19.13 -44.43 -19.08
N LEU A 548 18.22 -43.73 -18.39
CA LEU A 548 18.01 -42.28 -18.50
C LEU A 548 18.99 -41.43 -17.66
N ARG A 549 19.90 -42.06 -16.91
CA ARG A 549 20.82 -41.36 -15.99
C ARG A 549 21.62 -40.28 -16.74
N PRO A 550 21.68 -39.02 -16.25
CA PRO A 550 22.38 -37.94 -16.96
C PRO A 550 23.87 -38.25 -17.20
N ARG A 551 24.27 -38.32 -18.48
CA ARG A 551 25.69 -38.38 -18.85
C ARG A 551 26.32 -37.00 -18.65
N LYS A 552 27.60 -36.95 -18.26
CA LYS A 552 28.33 -35.70 -17.93
C LYS A 552 28.10 -34.56 -18.93
N CYS A 553 28.19 -34.83 -20.22
CA CYS A 553 27.98 -33.82 -21.26
C CYS A 553 26.54 -33.26 -21.22
N ARG A 554 25.52 -34.11 -21.09
CA ARG A 554 24.10 -33.68 -21.03
C ARG A 554 23.84 -32.76 -19.84
N THR A 555 24.41 -33.06 -18.67
CA THR A 555 24.32 -32.20 -17.48
C THR A 555 24.95 -30.83 -17.74
N ILE A 556 26.16 -30.78 -18.32
CA ILE A 556 26.85 -29.52 -18.63
C ILE A 556 26.07 -28.69 -19.66
N THR A 557 25.56 -29.32 -20.72
CA THR A 557 24.71 -28.65 -21.73
C THR A 557 23.46 -28.03 -21.09
N VAL A 558 22.77 -28.73 -20.20
CA VAL A 558 21.59 -28.19 -19.51
C VAL A 558 21.95 -27.03 -18.59
N LEU A 559 23.05 -27.10 -17.83
CA LEU A 559 23.50 -25.99 -17.00
C LEU A 559 23.82 -24.74 -17.84
N ILE A 560 24.50 -24.91 -18.98
CA ILE A 560 24.78 -23.79 -19.91
C ILE A 560 23.48 -23.20 -20.48
N LEU A 561 22.52 -24.03 -20.87
CA LEU A 561 21.22 -23.57 -21.37
C LEU A 561 20.44 -22.78 -20.31
N ILE A 562 20.47 -23.21 -19.03
CA ILE A 562 19.84 -22.48 -17.92
C ILE A 562 20.46 -21.09 -17.77
N TRP A 563 21.79 -20.96 -17.82
CA TRP A 563 22.47 -19.66 -17.78
C TRP A 563 22.14 -18.78 -18.99
N ILE A 564 22.04 -19.35 -20.20
CA ILE A 564 21.65 -18.60 -21.41
C ILE A 564 20.21 -18.08 -21.27
N ILE A 565 19.27 -18.91 -20.81
CA ILE A 565 17.87 -18.52 -20.59
C ILE A 565 17.80 -17.41 -19.53
N GLY A 566 18.50 -17.57 -18.40
CA GLY A 566 18.56 -16.55 -17.35
C GLY A 566 19.14 -15.22 -17.83
N PHE A 567 20.18 -15.25 -18.67
CA PHE A 567 20.75 -14.04 -19.26
C PHE A 567 19.78 -13.35 -20.23
N ILE A 568 19.07 -14.12 -21.06
CA ILE A 568 18.03 -13.58 -21.94
C ILE A 568 16.93 -12.92 -21.09
N VAL A 569 16.43 -13.59 -20.05
CA VAL A 569 15.41 -13.02 -19.15
C VAL A 569 15.90 -11.75 -18.44
N ALA A 570 17.12 -11.74 -17.91
CA ALA A 570 17.66 -10.59 -17.19
C ALA A 570 17.98 -9.38 -18.08
N PHE A 571 18.30 -9.56 -19.37
CA PHE A 571 18.77 -8.46 -20.22
C PHE A 571 17.76 -8.03 -21.31
N VAL A 572 16.75 -8.83 -21.66
CA VAL A 572 15.71 -8.44 -22.63
C VAL A 572 15.03 -7.08 -22.32
N PRO A 573 14.67 -6.73 -21.07
CA PRO A 573 14.05 -5.45 -20.78
C PRO A 573 14.95 -4.22 -21.01
N LEU A 574 16.26 -4.41 -21.18
CA LEU A 574 17.21 -3.33 -21.50
C LEU A 574 17.29 -3.04 -23.01
N SER A 575 16.88 -3.99 -23.86
CA SER A 575 17.07 -3.92 -25.31
C SER A 575 16.12 -2.96 -26.03
N ASN A 576 14.89 -2.74 -25.50
CA ASN A 576 13.91 -1.86 -26.14
C ASN A 576 13.21 -0.94 -25.12
N LYS A 577 13.63 0.34 -25.11
CA LYS A 577 13.08 1.39 -24.25
C LYS A 577 11.65 1.81 -24.58
N GLU A 578 11.15 1.56 -25.80
CA GLU A 578 9.75 1.88 -26.15
C GLU A 578 8.78 0.89 -25.49
N ILE A 579 9.13 -0.40 -25.48
CA ILE A 579 8.29 -1.47 -24.92
C ILE A 579 8.41 -1.53 -23.39
N PHE A 580 9.63 -1.41 -22.86
CA PHE A 580 9.91 -1.66 -21.44
C PHE A 580 10.14 -0.40 -20.60
N LYS A 581 10.18 0.79 -21.22
CA LYS A 581 10.51 2.07 -20.57
C LYS A 581 11.74 1.94 -19.66
N ASN A 582 11.61 2.25 -18.36
CA ASN A 582 12.66 2.08 -17.35
C ASN A 582 12.31 0.93 -16.39
N TYR A 583 12.16 -0.29 -16.93
CA TYR A 583 11.64 -1.47 -16.20
C TYR A 583 12.28 -1.71 -14.82
N TYR A 584 13.60 -1.60 -14.72
CA TYR A 584 14.34 -1.79 -13.47
C TYR A 584 14.32 -0.54 -12.57
N GLY A 585 14.30 0.65 -13.15
CA GLY A 585 14.36 1.92 -12.43
C GLY A 585 12.98 2.49 -12.05
N THR A 586 12.05 1.63 -11.64
CA THR A 586 10.75 2.04 -11.10
C THR A 586 10.81 2.39 -9.60
N ASN A 587 11.85 1.93 -8.89
CA ASN A 587 12.05 2.15 -7.45
C ASN A 587 13.53 2.29 -7.09
N GLY A 588 13.80 2.81 -5.88
CA GLY A 588 15.18 3.07 -5.42
C GLY A 588 16.08 1.85 -5.27
N VAL A 589 15.51 0.64 -5.16
CA VAL A 589 16.22 -0.64 -5.03
C VAL A 589 16.40 -1.40 -6.35
N CYS A 590 15.97 -0.80 -7.46
CA CYS A 590 16.14 -1.28 -8.82
C CYS A 590 15.50 -2.65 -9.12
N PHE A 591 14.43 -3.03 -8.40
CA PHE A 591 13.84 -4.38 -8.49
C PHE A 591 12.34 -4.35 -8.90
N PRO A 592 11.95 -4.98 -10.03
CA PRO A 592 10.63 -4.80 -10.66
C PRO A 592 9.52 -5.73 -10.08
N LEU A 593 9.38 -5.78 -8.76
CA LEU A 593 8.34 -6.58 -8.08
C LEU A 593 6.93 -5.99 -8.28
N HIS A 594 6.82 -4.69 -7.98
CA HIS A 594 5.57 -3.93 -7.96
C HIS A 594 5.51 -3.01 -9.18
N SER A 595 4.44 -3.13 -9.98
CA SER A 595 4.38 -2.58 -11.34
C SER A 595 3.10 -1.77 -11.58
N GLU A 596 2.65 -1.03 -10.57
CA GLU A 596 1.50 -0.11 -10.69
C GLU A 596 1.78 1.03 -11.70
N ASP A 597 3.03 1.45 -11.84
CA ASP A 597 3.43 2.64 -12.63
C ASP A 597 3.86 2.37 -14.08
N THR A 598 3.88 1.11 -14.54
CA THR A 598 4.28 0.80 -15.93
C THR A 598 3.12 0.99 -16.90
N GLU A 599 2.94 2.22 -17.40
CA GLU A 599 2.01 2.53 -18.49
C GLU A 599 2.18 1.65 -19.74
N SER A 600 3.36 1.04 -19.92
CA SER A 600 3.59 0.07 -20.99
C SER A 600 3.06 -1.32 -20.62
N ILE A 601 1.95 -1.69 -21.29
CA ILE A 601 1.33 -3.03 -21.24
C ILE A 601 2.38 -4.16 -21.40
N GLY A 602 3.40 -3.95 -22.24
CA GLY A 602 4.50 -4.92 -22.45
C GLY A 602 5.31 -5.23 -21.19
N ALA A 603 5.67 -4.22 -20.40
CA ALA A 603 6.41 -4.41 -19.14
C ALA A 603 5.58 -5.16 -18.09
N GLN A 604 4.28 -4.84 -17.99
CA GLN A 604 3.37 -5.50 -17.07
C GLN A 604 3.20 -6.99 -17.43
N ILE A 605 2.93 -7.31 -18.71
CA ILE A 605 2.84 -8.70 -19.22
C ILE A 605 4.14 -9.46 -18.93
N TYR A 606 5.29 -8.84 -19.17
CA TYR A 606 6.59 -9.45 -18.94
C TYR A 606 6.83 -9.80 -17.46
N SER A 607 6.58 -8.84 -16.57
CA SER A 607 6.69 -9.05 -15.12
C SER A 607 5.77 -10.17 -14.61
N VAL A 608 4.55 -10.29 -15.16
CA VAL A 608 3.62 -11.40 -14.86
C VAL A 608 4.16 -12.73 -15.41
N ALA A 609 4.63 -12.76 -16.65
CA ALA A 609 5.14 -13.98 -17.29
C ALA A 609 6.34 -14.58 -16.55
N ILE A 610 7.25 -13.75 -16.02
CA ILE A 610 8.40 -14.21 -15.22
C ILE A 610 7.95 -14.60 -13.80
N PHE A 611 7.49 -13.62 -13.00
CA PHE A 611 7.25 -13.84 -11.56
C PHE A 611 6.07 -14.76 -11.26
N LEU A 612 5.05 -14.83 -12.11
CA LEU A 612 3.89 -15.71 -11.92
C LEU A 612 3.89 -16.88 -12.91
N GLY A 613 4.35 -16.71 -14.15
CA GLY A 613 4.37 -17.80 -15.14
C GLY A 613 5.48 -18.81 -14.88
N VAL A 614 6.73 -18.40 -15.10
CA VAL A 614 7.91 -19.29 -15.00
C VAL A 614 8.07 -19.85 -13.59
N ASN A 615 8.01 -19.00 -12.56
CA ASN A 615 8.24 -19.44 -11.18
C ASN A 615 7.12 -20.32 -10.61
N LEU A 616 5.85 -20.14 -11.02
CA LEU A 616 4.78 -21.07 -10.64
C LEU A 616 4.91 -22.41 -11.36
N ALA A 617 5.25 -22.41 -12.65
CA ALA A 617 5.47 -23.65 -13.40
C ALA A 617 6.64 -24.46 -12.82
N ALA A 618 7.75 -23.78 -12.50
CA ALA A 618 8.88 -24.33 -11.77
C ALA A 618 8.43 -24.97 -10.45
N PHE A 619 7.66 -24.24 -9.63
CA PHE A 619 7.17 -24.73 -8.35
C PHE A 619 6.24 -25.94 -8.47
N ILE A 620 5.33 -25.95 -9.45
CA ILE A 620 4.44 -27.10 -9.72
C ILE A 620 5.26 -28.35 -10.10
N ILE A 621 6.25 -28.21 -10.98
CA ILE A 621 7.15 -29.30 -11.38
C ILE A 621 7.90 -29.85 -10.16
N ILE A 622 8.40 -28.97 -9.30
CA ILE A 622 9.10 -29.32 -8.07
C ILE A 622 8.19 -30.11 -7.12
N VAL A 623 7.00 -29.58 -6.79
CA VAL A 623 6.03 -30.22 -5.88
C VAL A 623 5.59 -31.59 -6.41
N PHE A 624 5.26 -31.69 -7.69
CA PHE A 624 4.92 -32.96 -8.34
C PHE A 624 6.07 -33.97 -8.24
N SER A 625 7.29 -33.55 -8.57
CA SER A 625 8.49 -34.40 -8.52
C SER A 625 8.75 -34.97 -7.12
N TYR A 626 8.55 -34.18 -6.05
CA TYR A 626 8.66 -34.69 -4.68
C TYR A 626 7.50 -35.57 -4.25
N GLY A 627 6.27 -35.24 -4.65
CA GLY A 627 5.10 -36.10 -4.38
C GLY A 627 5.31 -37.50 -4.94
N SER A 628 5.68 -37.60 -6.21
CA SER A 628 5.98 -38.88 -6.88
C SER A 628 7.23 -39.57 -6.30
N MET A 629 8.27 -38.83 -5.94
CA MET A 629 9.47 -39.39 -5.27
C MET A 629 9.12 -40.02 -3.92
N PHE A 630 8.33 -39.33 -3.09
CA PHE A 630 7.93 -39.83 -1.76
C PHE A 630 6.97 -41.02 -1.89
N TYR A 631 6.02 -40.98 -2.84
CA TYR A 631 5.12 -42.09 -3.15
C TYR A 631 5.88 -43.33 -3.61
N SER A 632 6.81 -43.19 -4.56
CA SER A 632 7.64 -44.30 -5.05
C SER A 632 8.48 -44.92 -3.92
N VAL A 633 9.05 -44.09 -3.04
CA VAL A 633 9.81 -44.54 -1.87
C VAL A 633 8.91 -45.29 -0.88
N HIS A 634 7.69 -44.82 -0.62
CA HIS A 634 6.73 -45.50 0.26
C HIS A 634 6.34 -46.87 -0.32
N GLN A 635 6.05 -46.93 -1.62
CA GLN A 635 5.75 -48.18 -2.31
C GLN A 635 6.92 -49.18 -2.22
N SER A 636 8.14 -48.75 -2.56
CA SER A 636 9.34 -49.60 -2.51
C SER A 636 9.71 -50.05 -1.09
N ALA A 637 9.33 -49.30 -0.05
CA ALA A 637 9.52 -49.70 1.35
C ALA A 637 8.60 -50.86 1.78
N ILE A 638 7.47 -51.06 1.10
CA ILE A 638 6.53 -52.16 1.35
C ILE A 638 6.99 -53.45 0.62
N THR A 639 7.61 -53.33 -0.56
CA THR A 639 7.86 -54.49 -1.45
C THR A 639 9.20 -55.20 -1.26
N ALA A 640 10.22 -54.61 -0.61
CA ALA A 640 11.56 -55.23 -0.53
C ALA A 640 12.30 -54.98 0.80
N THR A 641 12.64 -56.06 1.51
CA THR A 641 13.37 -56.04 2.80
C THR A 641 14.90 -55.94 2.67
N GLU A 642 15.47 -56.42 1.55
CA GLU A 642 16.92 -56.49 1.30
C GLU A 642 17.50 -55.14 0.82
N ILE A 643 16.78 -54.44 -0.06
CA ILE A 643 17.15 -53.13 -0.64
C ILE A 643 17.04 -51.98 0.41
N ARG A 644 16.50 -52.30 1.60
CA ARG A 644 16.15 -51.38 2.69
C ARG A 644 17.30 -50.50 3.18
N ASN A 645 18.55 -50.98 3.15
CA ASN A 645 19.70 -50.16 3.57
C ASN A 645 20.12 -49.10 2.54
N GLN A 646 19.99 -49.41 1.25
CA GLN A 646 20.30 -48.47 0.16
C GLN A 646 19.18 -47.44 0.01
N ILE A 647 17.92 -47.88 0.10
CA ILE A 647 16.75 -46.99 0.16
C ILE A 647 16.83 -46.07 1.39
N LYS A 648 17.17 -46.56 2.60
CA LYS A 648 17.34 -45.68 3.79
C LYS A 648 18.37 -44.56 3.56
N LYS A 649 19.46 -44.83 2.85
CA LYS A 649 20.52 -43.83 2.59
C LYS A 649 20.03 -42.75 1.61
N GLU A 650 19.34 -43.14 0.54
CA GLU A 650 18.70 -42.20 -0.39
C GLU A 650 17.50 -41.46 0.25
N MET A 651 16.73 -42.09 1.15
CA MET A 651 15.64 -41.43 1.91
C MET A 651 16.13 -40.30 2.80
N ILE A 652 17.27 -40.48 3.49
CA ILE A 652 17.87 -39.43 4.32
C ILE A 652 18.29 -38.23 3.44
N LEU A 653 18.77 -38.49 2.22
CA LEU A 653 19.09 -37.45 1.25
C LEU A 653 17.82 -36.78 0.70
N ALA A 654 16.84 -37.54 0.23
CA ALA A 654 15.56 -37.03 -0.28
C ALA A 654 14.81 -36.16 0.76
N LYS A 655 14.77 -36.58 2.03
CA LYS A 655 14.17 -35.81 3.12
C LYS A 655 14.87 -34.47 3.36
N ARG A 656 16.19 -34.39 3.15
CA ARG A 656 16.96 -33.15 3.24
C ARG A 656 16.69 -32.23 2.05
N PHE A 657 16.62 -32.79 0.84
CA PHE A 657 16.22 -32.06 -0.37
C PHE A 657 14.78 -31.55 -0.31
N PHE A 658 13.86 -32.26 0.35
CA PHE A 658 12.51 -31.76 0.64
C PHE A 658 12.54 -30.50 1.51
N PHE A 659 13.34 -30.46 2.58
CA PHE A 659 13.45 -29.26 3.43
C PHE A 659 14.04 -28.06 2.68
N ILE A 660 15.03 -28.27 1.82
CA ILE A 660 15.63 -27.26 0.92
C ILE A 660 14.55 -26.60 0.05
N VAL A 661 13.76 -27.43 -0.62
CA VAL A 661 12.71 -26.96 -1.54
C VAL A 661 11.54 -26.34 -0.80
N PHE A 662 11.23 -26.85 0.40
CA PHE A 662 10.25 -26.23 1.27
C PHE A 662 10.68 -24.82 1.73
N THR A 663 11.96 -24.61 2.07
CA THR A 663 12.44 -23.26 2.43
C THR A 663 12.42 -22.28 1.25
N ASP A 664 12.74 -22.73 0.04
CA ASP A 664 12.61 -21.92 -1.18
C ASP A 664 11.13 -21.56 -1.45
N ALA A 665 10.24 -22.54 -1.43
CA ALA A 665 8.80 -22.37 -1.62
C ALA A 665 8.19 -21.30 -0.69
N LEU A 666 8.59 -21.31 0.58
CA LEU A 666 8.12 -20.34 1.58
C LEU A 666 8.59 -18.91 1.27
N CYS A 667 9.72 -18.72 0.59
CA CYS A 667 10.20 -17.40 0.17
C CYS A 667 9.42 -16.87 -1.07
N TRP A 668 8.93 -17.77 -1.92
CA TRP A 668 8.14 -17.41 -3.11
C TRP A 668 6.66 -17.13 -2.84
N ILE A 669 6.06 -17.71 -1.80
CA ILE A 669 4.63 -17.46 -1.45
C ILE A 669 4.32 -15.96 -1.30
N PRO A 670 5.08 -15.13 -0.55
CA PRO A 670 4.85 -13.69 -0.48
C PRO A 670 4.93 -12.99 -1.85
N ILE A 671 5.83 -13.41 -2.73
CA ILE A 671 6.01 -12.84 -4.07
C ILE A 671 4.78 -13.14 -4.94
N PHE A 672 4.28 -14.39 -4.93
CA PHE A 672 3.06 -14.75 -5.64
C PHE A 672 1.83 -13.99 -5.11
N VAL A 673 1.69 -13.86 -3.78
CA VAL A 673 0.59 -13.11 -3.16
C VAL A 673 0.63 -11.62 -3.56
N LEU A 674 1.79 -10.96 -3.46
CA LEU A 674 1.94 -9.57 -3.89
C LEU A 674 1.64 -9.39 -5.38
N LYS A 675 2.11 -10.30 -6.23
CA LYS A 675 1.84 -10.22 -7.68
C LYS A 675 0.36 -10.45 -8.01
N PHE A 676 -0.32 -11.33 -7.27
CA PHE A 676 -1.76 -11.55 -7.40
C PHE A 676 -2.58 -10.34 -6.93
N LEU A 677 -2.23 -9.73 -5.79
CA LEU A 677 -2.88 -8.50 -5.30
C LEU A 677 -2.68 -7.32 -6.27
N SER A 678 -1.49 -7.20 -6.86
CA SER A 678 -1.19 -6.20 -7.89
C SER A 678 -2.04 -6.39 -9.16
N LEU A 679 -2.38 -7.64 -9.53
CA LEU A 679 -3.32 -7.93 -10.63
C LEU A 679 -4.77 -7.55 -10.30
N LEU A 680 -5.15 -7.53 -9.02
CA LEU A 680 -6.48 -7.09 -8.56
C LEU A 680 -6.58 -5.56 -8.37
N GLN A 681 -5.53 -4.80 -8.72
CA GLN A 681 -5.45 -3.34 -8.53
C GLN A 681 -5.70 -2.89 -7.09
N VAL A 682 -5.30 -3.71 -6.11
CA VAL A 682 -5.32 -3.34 -4.69
C VAL A 682 -4.04 -2.58 -4.37
N GLU A 683 -4.17 -1.36 -3.81
CA GLU A 683 -3.02 -0.55 -3.39
C GLU A 683 -2.16 -1.32 -2.36
N ILE A 684 -0.90 -1.60 -2.72
CA ILE A 684 0.04 -2.32 -1.84
C ILE A 684 0.97 -1.30 -1.15
N PRO A 685 1.02 -1.27 0.21
CA PRO A 685 1.99 -0.45 0.91
C PRO A 685 3.44 -0.80 0.51
N GLY A 686 4.19 0.16 -0.02
CA GLY A 686 5.57 -0.04 -0.47
C GLY A 686 6.54 -0.48 0.65
N THR A 687 6.15 -0.35 1.91
CA THR A 687 6.87 -0.94 3.05
C THR A 687 6.90 -2.47 2.97
N ILE A 688 5.82 -3.11 2.50
CA ILE A 688 5.76 -4.57 2.34
C ILE A 688 6.66 -5.01 1.19
N THR A 689 6.62 -4.30 0.05
CA THR A 689 7.47 -4.62 -1.11
C THR A 689 8.95 -4.45 -0.77
N SER A 690 9.32 -3.43 0.02
CA SER A 690 10.64 -3.24 0.61
C SER A 690 11.13 -4.48 1.37
N TRP A 691 10.31 -5.00 2.31
CA TRP A 691 10.66 -6.19 3.09
C TRP A 691 10.77 -7.45 2.22
N VAL A 692 9.96 -7.61 1.19
CA VAL A 692 10.07 -8.79 0.30
C VAL A 692 11.37 -8.77 -0.50
N VAL A 693 11.75 -7.62 -1.08
CA VAL A 693 12.98 -7.50 -1.89
C VAL A 693 14.25 -7.56 -1.04
N ILE A 694 14.28 -6.86 0.09
CA ILE A 694 15.50 -6.72 0.92
C ILE A 694 15.70 -7.90 1.89
N PHE A 695 14.64 -8.54 2.35
CA PHE A 695 14.71 -9.59 3.38
C PHE A 695 14.27 -10.97 2.87
N ILE A 696 13.07 -11.12 2.31
CA ILE A 696 12.54 -12.47 1.98
C ILE A 696 13.30 -13.10 0.80
N LEU A 697 13.45 -12.37 -0.30
CA LEU A 697 14.11 -12.85 -1.52
C LEU A 697 15.55 -13.33 -1.27
N PRO A 698 16.43 -12.58 -0.55
CA PRO A 698 17.84 -12.96 -0.43
C PRO A 698 18.13 -13.98 0.68
N ILE A 699 17.18 -14.23 1.60
CA ILE A 699 17.31 -15.25 2.66
C ILE A 699 17.53 -16.64 2.06
N ASN A 700 16.88 -16.96 0.94
CA ASN A 700 17.04 -18.25 0.27
C ASN A 700 18.51 -18.50 -0.13
N SER A 701 19.12 -17.54 -0.83
CA SER A 701 20.53 -17.56 -1.24
C SER A 701 21.52 -17.56 -0.06
N ALA A 702 21.12 -17.02 1.10
CA ALA A 702 21.90 -17.07 2.35
C ALA A 702 21.84 -18.45 3.04
N LEU A 703 20.69 -19.13 3.00
CA LEU A 703 20.46 -20.43 3.65
C LEU A 703 20.97 -21.61 2.81
N ASN A 704 20.98 -21.50 1.48
CA ASN A 704 21.41 -22.54 0.56
C ASN A 704 22.76 -23.19 0.93
N PRO A 705 23.86 -22.45 1.22
CA PRO A 705 25.12 -23.03 1.70
C PRO A 705 24.99 -23.99 2.89
N ILE A 706 24.18 -23.62 3.88
CA ILE A 706 23.94 -24.38 5.11
C ILE A 706 23.20 -25.69 4.77
N LEU A 707 22.16 -25.57 3.96
CA LEU A 707 21.26 -26.66 3.61
C LEU A 707 21.93 -27.68 2.66
N TYR A 708 22.75 -27.25 1.69
CA TYR A 708 23.42 -28.13 0.73
C TYR A 708 24.74 -28.74 1.22
N THR A 709 25.53 -28.02 2.02
CA THR A 709 26.93 -28.39 2.29
C THR A 709 27.20 -28.61 3.77
N LEU A 710 26.96 -27.60 4.61
CA LEU A 710 27.37 -27.61 6.02
C LEU A 710 26.68 -28.71 6.85
N THR A 711 25.48 -29.12 6.44
CA THR A 711 24.70 -30.21 7.07
C THR A 711 25.03 -31.62 6.53
N THR A 712 26.05 -31.80 5.68
CA THR A 712 26.51 -33.15 5.25
C THR A 712 27.34 -33.86 6.33
N ARG A 713 27.18 -35.18 6.47
CA ARG A 713 28.04 -36.03 7.32
C ARG A 713 29.54 -35.97 6.95
N PRO A 714 29.96 -36.15 5.68
CA PRO A 714 31.38 -36.05 5.32
C PRO A 714 32.01 -34.68 5.63
N PHE A 715 31.25 -33.58 5.54
CA PHE A 715 31.74 -32.26 5.96
C PHE A 715 31.91 -32.17 7.47
N LYS A 716 30.96 -32.68 8.27
CA LYS A 716 31.09 -32.74 9.73
C LYS A 716 32.31 -33.56 10.15
N GLU A 717 32.57 -34.68 9.48
CA GLU A 717 33.75 -35.52 9.71
C GLU A 717 35.06 -34.81 9.28
N MET A 718 35.05 -34.06 8.17
CA MET A 718 36.19 -33.26 7.72
C MET A 718 36.51 -32.12 8.69
N ILE A 719 35.50 -31.40 9.19
CA ILE A 719 35.68 -30.38 10.25
C ILE A 719 36.21 -31.03 11.54
N HIS A 720 35.67 -32.18 11.97
CA HIS A 720 36.21 -32.87 13.15
C HIS A 720 37.69 -33.24 12.98
N LYS A 721 38.12 -33.72 11.81
CA LYS A 721 39.54 -33.99 11.52
C LYS A 721 40.39 -32.73 11.50
N LEU A 722 39.92 -31.64 10.88
CA LEU A 722 40.63 -30.36 10.87
C LEU A 722 40.75 -29.75 12.27
N TRP A 723 39.68 -29.80 13.06
CA TRP A 723 39.67 -29.31 14.44
C TRP A 723 40.53 -30.16 15.38
N TYR A 724 40.54 -31.48 15.20
CA TYR A 724 41.43 -32.39 15.91
C TYR A 724 42.91 -32.08 15.58
N ASN A 725 43.25 -31.95 14.29
CA ASN A 725 44.61 -31.62 13.86
C ASN A 725 45.05 -30.22 14.29
N TYR A 726 44.13 -29.25 14.36
CA TYR A 726 44.41 -27.91 14.90
C TYR A 726 44.67 -27.95 16.41
N ARG A 727 43.84 -28.72 17.15
CA ARG A 727 43.98 -28.93 18.60
C ARG A 727 45.19 -29.78 18.98
N GLN A 728 45.76 -30.53 18.04
CA GLN A 728 47.00 -31.30 18.22
C GLN A 728 48.29 -30.53 17.89
N ARG A 729 48.24 -29.24 17.55
CA ARG A 729 49.47 -28.42 17.50
C ARG A 729 50.00 -28.21 18.93
N PRO A 730 51.20 -28.70 19.29
CA PRO A 730 51.77 -28.41 20.59
C PRO A 730 52.18 -26.93 20.62
N ILE A 731 51.81 -26.24 21.68
CA ILE A 731 52.53 -25.04 22.09
C ILE A 731 53.72 -25.54 22.89
N ASP A 732 54.93 -25.59 22.30
CA ASP A 732 56.11 -25.35 23.12
C ASP A 732 57.43 -24.97 22.42
N SER A 733 58.09 -24.00 23.05
CA SER A 733 59.52 -23.66 23.03
C SER A 733 60.21 -23.08 21.78
N LYS A 734 61.25 -22.29 22.08
CA LYS A 734 62.12 -21.52 21.16
C LYS A 734 63.26 -22.40 20.63
N GLY A 735 63.70 -22.21 19.38
CA GLY A 735 65.06 -22.61 18.99
C GLY A 735 65.36 -22.83 17.51
N SER A 736 66.19 -21.95 16.95
CA SER A 736 67.05 -22.14 15.75
C SER A 736 66.42 -22.22 14.35
N GLN A 737 67.14 -21.64 13.39
CA GLN A 737 66.81 -21.51 11.97
C GLN A 737 67.04 -22.80 11.18
N LYS A 738 66.24 -23.01 10.12
CA LYS A 738 66.78 -23.16 8.75
C LYS A 738 65.70 -22.96 7.68
N THR A 739 66.05 -22.21 6.65
CA THR A 739 65.24 -21.91 5.46
C THR A 739 65.19 -23.12 4.52
N TYR A 740 64.05 -23.42 3.89
CA TYR A 740 63.91 -23.86 2.48
C TYR A 740 62.41 -23.95 2.10
N ALA A 741 62.08 -23.83 0.81
CA ALA A 741 60.71 -23.68 0.30
C ALA A 741 59.95 -25.03 0.16
N PRO A 742 58.60 -25.04 0.22
CA PRO A 742 57.81 -26.26 0.02
C PRO A 742 57.45 -26.48 -1.46
N SER A 743 58.27 -27.25 -2.17
CA SER A 743 57.87 -27.90 -3.43
C SER A 743 57.29 -29.30 -3.17
N SER A 744 56.23 -29.64 -3.92
CA SER A 744 55.71 -31.01 -4.14
C SER A 744 55.37 -31.90 -2.93
N PHE A 745 54.08 -32.03 -2.62
CA PHE A 745 53.54 -33.19 -1.91
C PHE A 745 53.57 -34.43 -2.82
N ILE A 746 54.62 -35.25 -2.71
CA ILE A 746 54.66 -36.60 -3.28
C ILE A 746 54.14 -37.58 -2.23
N TRP A 747 53.16 -38.40 -2.60
CA TRP A 747 52.68 -39.50 -1.77
C TRP A 747 53.61 -40.70 -1.95
N VAL A 748 54.16 -41.21 -0.84
CA VAL A 748 54.87 -42.50 -0.79
C VAL A 748 53.91 -43.55 -0.25
N GLU A 749 53.74 -44.64 -1.00
CA GLU A 749 53.10 -45.86 -0.49
C GLU A 749 54.06 -46.59 0.44
N MET A 750 53.61 -46.97 1.64
CA MET A 750 54.05 -48.24 2.25
C MET A 750 53.11 -48.69 3.37
N TRP A 751 52.68 -49.95 3.30
CA TRP A 751 52.31 -50.72 4.50
C TRP A 751 53.60 -51.06 5.28
N PRO A 752 53.53 -51.36 6.58
CA PRO A 752 53.54 -52.79 6.95
C PRO A 752 52.75 -53.17 8.22
N LEU A 753 52.59 -54.48 8.40
CA LEU A 753 52.28 -55.13 9.68
C LEU A 753 53.52 -55.15 10.59
N GLN A 754 53.33 -55.22 11.92
CA GLN A 754 53.67 -56.37 12.80
C GLN A 754 54.07 -55.99 14.25
N GLU A 755 53.81 -56.94 15.17
CA GLU A 755 54.42 -57.18 16.50
C GLU A 755 53.76 -56.67 17.80
N MET A 756 53.90 -57.54 18.83
CA MET A 756 53.27 -57.53 20.16
C MET A 756 54.34 -57.37 21.26
N PRO A 757 53.93 -57.13 22.53
CA PRO A 757 54.68 -57.56 23.71
C PRO A 757 53.99 -58.71 24.48
N PRO A 758 54.70 -59.46 25.36
CA PRO A 758 54.31 -60.84 25.72
C PRO A 758 53.81 -61.05 27.17
N LYS A 759 53.03 -62.13 27.41
CA LYS A 759 53.25 -63.10 28.51
C LYS A 759 52.30 -64.32 28.53
N LEU A 760 52.91 -65.47 28.79
CA LEU A 760 52.45 -66.70 29.49
C LEU A 760 51.19 -67.49 29.06
N MET A 761 51.47 -68.77 28.76
CA MET A 761 50.78 -70.02 29.20
C MET A 761 50.26 -70.92 28.06
N LYS A 762 50.87 -72.11 27.94
CA LYS A 762 50.51 -73.24 27.04
C LYS A 762 49.45 -74.16 27.72
N PRO A 763 49.02 -75.29 27.10
CA PRO A 763 48.28 -75.44 25.85
C PRO A 763 47.06 -76.39 26.00
N ALA A 764 46.29 -76.62 24.93
CA ALA A 764 45.46 -77.82 24.79
C ALA A 764 45.54 -78.35 23.33
N PHE A 765 45.49 -79.68 23.19
CA PHE A 765 45.81 -80.46 21.97
C PHE A 765 44.57 -80.82 21.12
N PHE A 766 44.81 -81.63 20.07
CA PHE A 766 43.92 -82.34 19.12
C PHE A 766 43.65 -81.57 17.80
N THR A 767 44.22 -81.92 16.63
CA THR A 767 44.07 -83.13 15.75
C THR A 767 42.62 -83.36 15.30
N ASP A 768 42.27 -83.66 14.05
CA ASP A 768 43.03 -83.86 12.78
C ASP A 768 42.06 -83.67 11.56
N PRO A 769 42.48 -83.85 10.27
CA PRO A 769 41.81 -83.25 9.10
C PRO A 769 41.01 -84.25 8.20
N TYR A 770 40.94 -83.96 6.88
CA TYR A 770 40.30 -84.70 5.76
C TYR A 770 38.78 -84.43 5.55
N ASP A 771 38.18 -84.45 4.34
CA ASP A 771 38.73 -84.70 2.98
C ASP A 771 37.87 -84.16 1.80
N LEU A 772 38.37 -84.42 0.58
CA LEU A 772 37.66 -84.64 -0.70
C LEU A 772 36.86 -83.52 -1.42
N SER A 773 37.60 -82.91 -2.34
CA SER A 773 37.32 -82.58 -3.76
C SER A 773 36.15 -83.21 -4.56
N LEU A 774 35.94 -82.57 -5.74
CA LEU A 774 35.61 -83.09 -7.11
C LEU A 774 34.21 -82.84 -7.74
N ILE A 775 34.26 -82.49 -9.04
CA ILE A 775 33.28 -82.75 -10.13
C ILE A 775 31.97 -81.89 -10.14
N SER A 776 31.44 -81.40 -11.27
CA SER A 776 31.98 -81.11 -12.62
C SER A 776 31.02 -80.25 -13.47
N GLN A 777 31.55 -79.64 -14.54
CA GLN A 777 30.94 -79.46 -15.88
C GLN A 777 29.54 -78.79 -16.10
N SER A 778 29.59 -77.76 -16.98
CA SER A 778 28.72 -77.60 -18.18
C SER A 778 27.28 -77.07 -17.96
N THR A 779 26.63 -76.28 -18.84
CA THR A 779 26.86 -76.01 -20.28
C THR A 779 26.34 -74.62 -20.70
N ARG A 780 26.87 -74.10 -21.82
CA ARG A 780 26.29 -73.07 -22.74
C ARG A 780 24.76 -73.20 -22.90
N LEU A 781 23.96 -72.16 -23.21
CA LEU A 781 23.95 -71.48 -24.53
C LEU A 781 23.11 -70.18 -24.58
N ASN A 782 23.20 -69.47 -25.71
CA ASN A 782 22.51 -68.19 -26.03
C ASN A 782 20.98 -68.33 -26.21
N SER A 783 20.20 -67.24 -26.08
CA SER A 783 19.69 -66.48 -27.25
C SER A 783 18.63 -65.39 -26.93
N TYR A 784 18.64 -64.38 -27.80
CA TYR A 784 17.63 -63.35 -28.13
C TYR A 784 16.19 -63.45 -27.57
N SER A 785 15.71 -62.34 -27.00
CA SER A 785 14.76 -61.43 -27.66
C SER A 785 14.84 -60.01 -27.09
#